data_AF-A0A9X1IGN2-F1
#
_entry.id   AF-A0A9X1IGN2-F1
#
_cell.length_a   1.000
_cell.length_b   1.000
_cell.length_c   1.000
_cell.angle_alpha   90.00
_cell.angle_beta   90.00
_cell.angle_gamma   90.00
#
_symmetry.space_group_name_H-M   'P 1'
#
loop_
_entity.id
_entity.type
_entity.pdbx_description
1 polymer ?
#
loop_
_entity_poly.entity_id
_entity_poly.type
_entity_poly.pdbx_seq_one_letter_code
_entity_poly.pdbx_strand_id
1 'polypeptide(L)'
;MTDLTREQRGALRTAISAARQEAEAAAADALRRLGVAEAEAPAHLDAEKRKQRNRLRAHARALGDARAANGTQAITRLTEQAAYVQWHRLLFARFLIERKLLREETGAPLSLNDCREIAFGEGVGADEWSVAAGFVAAMLPGVFPADDPVESLVLAPEHSRTLRQRLLGIDAAIFQADDSLGWTYQFWREAEKKAVNEAQVKIGAAELPAVTQLFTEPYMVRFLLHNTLGAWWAGKCLATAPALARGAADEAALRAACALPGYAWNYLRFVKSQDGTWRPAAGTFSGWPTKAKALAVLDPCCGSGHFLTEALSALAALRRAEEGLSSGEAVAAVLRDNLAGLEIDGRCVQIAAFNLALTGWRIGGPGTALPTPNVAWVGAPPPLPKTEFAALANGDAELRRGLEALHDLFRQAPLLGSLIEPVGGDLADPRRVARIEDSIATLVERMRGAEPERAEGVVAARGMADAAAILSRRWSLLITNVPFLGERRQNSQMKSEIGRRFAAAKADLSTTMLDRLRNLAEPACTVATVMPQSWMLQPSYQDLRRNILREDELNIIASLGPRAFETISGERVDVALCATSRSVSSDRHRFSSVNATAGRDSEAKAALLLEAPVTSQSQASQLGNPGQRIMLVALAGSTKKTLGDFAVTYQGVKSGDDERFVRYFWEMEAQRDGWRNMQTTVEKSLLYGGAMLQLWWGLDGSHLIRRREEGQRMAAQRRAVSVSQMSSLPSCILSAEVFDSNVSPIFVENESLIPAIYEFIISPEFYAAKQALETGMKANNGTLLQIPFDLPRWQSIAERKYPSGLPEPYSDDPTQWLFHGDPRHAPPGTELHVALARLAGYRWPAETDATMRLSTEARARIAEAAALPPADADGLVPLNPLLGGRGLADRLRAWCAAAWGKAWTAETEAALIAAACERARDKPPRSLTLDAWLRTHAARQHAKLFHDRPFLWWITDGRSDGFMAVVHYHRLTRDALSRLAFHVLGDHLARLGDDPRAEAARILQRKLEQIIEGDAPYDIFVRWKPLHEQPLGWDPDLDDGVRLNIRPFIEAGVLAHVPNGVHYRTDRGKDVASAPWYSVFNGERRNDHHTTLAEKRAARAARQDGRR
;
A
#
# COMPACT_ATOMS: atom_id res chain seq x y z
N MET A 1 5.63 23.54 -23.81
CA MET A 1 5.15 22.22 -23.41
C MET A 1 3.87 22.45 -22.62
N THR A 2 2.80 21.81 -23.02
CA THR A 2 1.51 21.86 -22.32
C THR A 2 1.19 20.45 -21.86
N ASP A 3 1.10 20.26 -20.55
CA ASP A 3 0.71 19.00 -19.93
C ASP A 3 -0.83 18.95 -19.83
N LEU A 4 -1.41 17.76 -19.78
CA LEU A 4 -2.86 17.60 -19.64
C LEU A 4 -3.35 18.17 -18.29
N THR A 5 -4.49 18.87 -18.32
CA THR A 5 -5.19 19.24 -17.08
C THR A 5 -5.80 18.00 -16.42
N ARG A 6 -6.11 18.10 -15.13
CA ARG A 6 -6.78 17.02 -14.38
C ARG A 6 -8.11 16.58 -15.01
N GLU A 7 -8.86 17.54 -15.56
CA GLU A 7 -10.12 17.27 -16.26
C GLU A 7 -9.89 16.50 -17.56
N GLN A 8 -8.93 16.95 -18.38
CA GLN A 8 -8.54 16.27 -19.62
C GLN A 8 -8.03 14.84 -19.36
N ARG A 9 -7.25 14.64 -18.28
CA ARG A 9 -6.82 13.30 -17.85
C ARG A 9 -8.01 12.42 -17.48
N GLY A 10 -9.01 12.95 -16.77
CA GLY A 10 -10.23 12.23 -16.43
C GLY A 10 -11.05 11.80 -17.65
N ALA A 11 -11.18 12.69 -18.64
CA ALA A 11 -11.85 12.39 -19.91
C ALA A 11 -11.08 11.32 -20.71
N LEU A 12 -9.76 11.48 -20.85
CA LEU A 12 -8.90 10.51 -21.53
C LEU A 12 -8.98 9.13 -20.88
N ARG A 13 -8.91 9.04 -19.54
CA ARG A 13 -9.03 7.76 -18.81
C ARG A 13 -10.32 7.04 -19.13
N THR A 14 -11.43 7.77 -19.15
CA THR A 14 -12.76 7.22 -19.44
C THR A 14 -12.82 6.69 -20.87
N ALA A 15 -12.33 7.47 -21.85
CA ALA A 15 -12.31 7.07 -23.25
C ALA A 15 -11.43 5.82 -23.48
N ILE A 16 -10.22 5.80 -22.92
CA ILE A 16 -9.28 4.68 -23.07
C ILE A 16 -9.80 3.40 -22.40
N SER A 17 -10.38 3.51 -21.21
CA SER A 17 -10.96 2.35 -20.50
C SER A 17 -12.08 1.70 -21.32
N ALA A 18 -12.97 2.52 -21.88
CA ALA A 18 -14.06 2.04 -22.72
C ALA A 18 -13.56 1.49 -24.07
N ALA A 19 -12.52 2.09 -24.65
CA ALA A 19 -11.91 1.61 -25.88
C ALA A 19 -11.21 0.26 -25.69
N ARG A 20 -10.55 0.02 -24.54
CA ARG A 20 -9.96 -1.28 -24.22
C ARG A 20 -11.00 -2.38 -24.19
N GLN A 21 -12.10 -2.18 -23.47
CA GLN A 21 -13.18 -3.18 -23.38
C GLN A 21 -13.74 -3.53 -24.76
N GLU A 22 -13.97 -2.51 -25.59
CA GLU A 22 -14.45 -2.69 -26.96
C GLU A 22 -13.43 -3.44 -27.83
N ALA A 23 -12.16 -3.06 -27.76
CA ALA A 23 -11.10 -3.66 -28.58
C ALA A 23 -10.84 -5.13 -28.18
N GLU A 24 -10.88 -5.45 -26.88
CA GLU A 24 -10.77 -6.84 -26.39
C GLU A 24 -11.95 -7.68 -26.84
N ALA A 25 -13.18 -7.15 -26.76
CA ALA A 25 -14.37 -7.82 -27.27
C ALA A 25 -14.27 -8.07 -28.79
N ALA A 26 -13.84 -7.06 -29.55
CA ALA A 26 -13.68 -7.13 -31.00
C ALA A 26 -12.61 -8.14 -31.43
N ALA A 27 -11.45 -8.13 -30.77
CA ALA A 27 -10.38 -9.07 -31.01
C ALA A 27 -10.80 -10.50 -30.66
N ALA A 28 -11.43 -10.71 -29.50
CA ALA A 28 -11.90 -12.02 -29.09
C ALA A 28 -12.93 -12.59 -30.07
N ASP A 29 -13.85 -11.76 -30.57
CA ASP A 29 -14.83 -12.18 -31.57
C ASP A 29 -14.18 -12.54 -32.92
N ALA A 30 -13.24 -11.73 -33.41
CA ALA A 30 -12.51 -12.01 -34.65
C ALA A 30 -11.67 -13.31 -34.55
N LEU A 31 -10.98 -13.53 -33.44
CA LEU A 31 -10.21 -14.76 -33.18
C LEU A 31 -11.11 -16.00 -33.06
N ARG A 32 -12.31 -15.84 -32.48
CA ARG A 32 -13.32 -16.91 -32.40
C ARG A 32 -13.85 -17.29 -33.77
N ARG A 33 -14.14 -16.33 -34.64
CA ARG A 33 -14.58 -16.57 -36.03
C ARG A 33 -13.55 -17.36 -36.84
N LEU A 34 -12.26 -17.13 -36.59
CA LEU A 34 -11.17 -17.90 -37.19
C LEU A 34 -10.91 -19.26 -36.51
N GLY A 35 -11.59 -19.59 -35.40
CA GLY A 35 -11.38 -20.83 -34.65
C GLY A 35 -9.94 -20.96 -34.13
N VAL A 36 -9.33 -19.85 -33.69
CA VAL A 36 -7.91 -19.82 -33.26
C VAL A 36 -7.69 -20.65 -31.99
N ALA A 37 -8.65 -20.69 -31.06
CA ALA A 37 -8.57 -21.49 -29.84
C ALA A 37 -8.86 -22.99 -30.06
N GLU A 38 -9.61 -23.33 -31.11
CA GLU A 38 -10.10 -24.68 -31.36
C GLU A 38 -9.01 -25.62 -31.87
N ALA A 39 -9.16 -26.93 -31.66
CA ALA A 39 -8.18 -27.90 -32.18
C ALA A 39 -8.18 -27.92 -33.72
N GLU A 40 -9.36 -28.01 -34.34
CA GLU A 40 -9.55 -28.05 -35.78
C GLU A 40 -9.96 -26.69 -36.35
N ALA A 41 -9.59 -26.44 -37.62
CA ALA A 41 -10.01 -25.23 -38.32
C ALA A 41 -11.48 -25.34 -38.75
N PRO A 42 -12.32 -24.30 -38.59
CA PRO A 42 -13.70 -24.33 -39.07
C PRO A 42 -13.80 -24.67 -40.56
N ALA A 43 -14.78 -25.49 -40.92
CA ALA A 43 -14.94 -26.00 -42.30
C ALA A 43 -15.14 -24.88 -43.34
N HIS A 44 -15.75 -23.76 -42.93
CA HIS A 44 -16.07 -22.61 -43.78
C HIS A 44 -14.87 -21.70 -44.09
N LEU A 45 -13.70 -21.90 -43.48
CA LEU A 45 -12.52 -21.08 -43.79
C LEU A 45 -11.95 -21.47 -45.16
N ASP A 46 -11.59 -20.48 -45.97
CA ASP A 46 -10.81 -20.65 -47.20
C ASP A 46 -9.32 -20.92 -46.87
N ALA A 47 -8.50 -21.16 -47.90
CA ALA A 47 -7.07 -21.47 -47.73
C ALA A 47 -6.29 -20.33 -47.05
N GLU A 48 -6.59 -19.08 -47.41
CA GLU A 48 -5.91 -17.90 -46.86
C GLU A 48 -6.27 -17.68 -45.38
N LYS A 49 -7.54 -17.82 -45.00
CA LYS A 49 -7.97 -17.74 -43.60
C LYS A 49 -7.42 -18.88 -42.75
N ARG A 50 -7.25 -20.08 -43.32
CA ARG A 50 -6.56 -21.20 -42.64
C ARG A 50 -5.09 -20.87 -42.38
N LYS A 51 -4.41 -20.27 -43.37
CA LYS A 51 -3.02 -19.79 -43.22
C LYS A 51 -2.92 -18.70 -42.14
N GLN A 52 -3.83 -17.73 -42.16
CA GLN A 52 -3.92 -16.67 -41.15
C GLN A 52 -4.14 -17.23 -39.74
N ARG A 53 -5.10 -18.15 -39.57
CA ARG A 53 -5.35 -18.85 -38.30
C ARG A 53 -4.09 -19.52 -37.77
N ASN A 54 -3.33 -20.21 -38.62
CA ASN A 54 -2.12 -20.92 -38.19
C ASN A 54 -1.02 -19.96 -37.74
N ARG A 55 -0.85 -18.81 -38.42
CA ARG A 55 0.06 -17.73 -37.98
C ARG A 55 -0.37 -17.18 -36.62
N LEU A 56 -1.65 -16.83 -36.45
CA LEU A 56 -2.18 -16.35 -35.16
C LEU A 56 -1.98 -17.36 -34.01
N ARG A 57 -2.13 -18.67 -34.29
CA ARG A 57 -1.85 -19.71 -33.29
C ARG A 57 -0.37 -19.79 -32.93
N ALA A 58 0.54 -19.62 -33.90
CA ALA A 58 1.98 -19.57 -33.65
C ALA A 58 2.34 -18.37 -32.78
N HIS A 59 1.82 -17.20 -33.15
CA HIS A 59 2.01 -15.96 -32.41
C HIS A 59 1.53 -16.05 -30.97
N ALA A 60 0.32 -16.59 -30.74
CA ALA A 60 -0.20 -16.85 -29.39
C ALA A 60 0.78 -17.69 -28.54
N ARG A 61 1.41 -18.72 -29.11
CA ARG A 61 2.41 -19.53 -28.39
C ARG A 61 3.68 -18.73 -28.11
N ALA A 62 4.13 -17.90 -29.05
CA ALA A 62 5.28 -17.01 -28.85
C ALA A 62 5.04 -16.01 -27.72
N LEU A 63 3.79 -15.53 -27.57
CA LEU A 63 3.37 -14.69 -26.45
C LEU A 63 3.24 -15.45 -25.13
N GLY A 64 3.23 -16.78 -25.16
CA GLY A 64 3.14 -17.66 -24.00
C GLY A 64 1.74 -18.20 -23.70
N ASP A 65 0.80 -18.14 -24.65
CA ASP A 65 -0.46 -18.87 -24.54
C ASP A 65 -0.23 -20.38 -24.69
N ALA A 66 -0.67 -21.15 -23.70
CA ALA A 66 -0.44 -22.60 -23.65
C ALA A 66 -1.32 -23.37 -24.65
N ARG A 67 -0.76 -24.41 -25.25
CA ARG A 67 -1.48 -25.40 -26.05
C ARG A 67 -1.73 -26.66 -25.22
N ALA A 68 -2.98 -27.09 -25.14
CA ALA A 68 -3.39 -28.30 -24.44
C ALA A 68 -3.12 -29.56 -25.29
N ALA A 69 -3.02 -30.72 -24.62
CA ALA A 69 -2.76 -32.00 -25.28
C ALA A 69 -3.85 -32.40 -26.28
N ASN A 70 -5.09 -31.98 -26.06
CA ASN A 70 -6.23 -32.19 -26.97
C ASN A 70 -6.21 -31.26 -28.21
N GLY A 71 -5.16 -30.44 -28.37
CA GLY A 71 -4.98 -29.57 -29.52
C GLY A 71 -5.61 -28.17 -29.39
N THR A 72 -6.44 -27.91 -28.38
CA THR A 72 -6.95 -26.55 -28.11
C THR A 72 -5.85 -25.64 -27.56
N GLN A 73 -6.03 -24.34 -27.68
CA GLN A 73 -5.01 -23.35 -27.29
C GLN A 73 -5.64 -22.17 -26.56
N ALA A 74 -4.97 -21.70 -25.51
CA ALA A 74 -5.28 -20.40 -24.93
C ALA A 74 -5.04 -19.31 -25.98
N ILE A 75 -5.79 -18.21 -25.86
CA ILE A 75 -5.69 -17.05 -26.75
C ILE A 75 -5.75 -15.74 -25.96
N THR A 76 -5.52 -15.79 -24.65
CA THR A 76 -5.71 -14.64 -23.77
C THR A 76 -4.71 -13.55 -24.10
N ARG A 77 -3.41 -13.89 -24.20
CA ARG A 77 -2.36 -12.92 -24.54
C ARG A 77 -2.48 -12.45 -25.98
N LEU A 78 -2.86 -13.34 -26.89
CA LEU A 78 -3.14 -12.96 -28.28
C LEU A 78 -4.30 -11.96 -28.38
N THR A 79 -5.37 -12.16 -27.63
CA THR A 79 -6.53 -11.26 -27.60
C THR A 79 -6.12 -9.88 -27.10
N GLU A 80 -5.36 -9.82 -26.02
CA GLU A 80 -4.84 -8.56 -25.47
C GLU A 80 -3.92 -7.83 -26.45
N GLN A 81 -3.00 -8.53 -27.11
CA GLN A 81 -2.12 -7.92 -28.11
C GLN A 81 -2.92 -7.43 -29.32
N ALA A 82 -3.84 -8.24 -29.84
CA ALA A 82 -4.68 -7.85 -30.97
C ALA A 82 -5.52 -6.61 -30.64
N ALA A 83 -6.16 -6.56 -29.46
CA ALA A 83 -6.88 -5.39 -28.99
C ALA A 83 -5.98 -4.15 -28.90
N TYR A 84 -4.79 -4.32 -28.33
CA TYR A 84 -3.81 -3.24 -28.21
C TYR A 84 -3.39 -2.70 -29.59
N VAL A 85 -2.96 -3.55 -30.51
CA VAL A 85 -2.47 -3.14 -31.83
C VAL A 85 -3.58 -2.46 -32.64
N GLN A 86 -4.78 -3.04 -32.68
CA GLN A 86 -5.91 -2.48 -33.43
C GLN A 86 -6.31 -1.10 -32.92
N TRP A 87 -6.32 -0.88 -31.61
CA TRP A 87 -6.61 0.44 -31.04
C TRP A 87 -5.47 1.45 -31.24
N HIS A 88 -4.23 1.06 -30.94
CA HIS A 88 -3.10 2.00 -30.91
C HIS A 88 -2.69 2.46 -32.31
N ARG A 89 -2.92 1.67 -33.37
CA ARG A 89 -2.75 2.11 -34.75
C ARG A 89 -3.64 3.30 -35.09
N LEU A 90 -4.94 3.21 -34.71
CA LEU A 90 -5.90 4.30 -34.90
C LEU A 90 -5.53 5.52 -34.04
N LEU A 91 -5.15 5.28 -32.79
CA LEU A 91 -4.75 6.34 -31.86
C LEU A 91 -3.51 7.09 -32.37
N PHE A 92 -2.48 6.38 -32.83
CA PHE A 92 -1.25 6.98 -33.33
C PHE A 92 -1.48 7.74 -34.63
N ALA A 93 -2.32 7.21 -35.54
CA ALA A 93 -2.78 7.95 -36.71
C ALA A 93 -3.43 9.27 -36.31
N ARG A 94 -4.31 9.25 -35.30
CA ARG A 94 -4.95 10.47 -34.78
C ARG A 94 -3.94 11.46 -34.20
N PHE A 95 -2.95 10.99 -33.43
CA PHE A 95 -1.85 11.84 -32.94
C PHE A 95 -1.11 12.55 -34.08
N LEU A 96 -0.76 11.81 -35.14
CA LEU A 96 -0.03 12.37 -36.27
C LEU A 96 -0.89 13.34 -37.09
N ILE A 97 -2.18 13.07 -37.28
CA ILE A 97 -3.11 13.95 -37.99
C ILE A 97 -3.28 15.27 -37.23
N GLU A 98 -3.60 15.21 -35.93
CA GLU A 98 -3.82 16.42 -35.12
C GLU A 98 -2.57 17.30 -35.03
N ARG A 99 -1.38 16.69 -35.03
CA ARG A 99 -0.10 17.40 -35.03
C ARG A 99 0.40 17.79 -36.42
N LYS A 100 -0.34 17.48 -37.49
CA LYS A 100 0.04 17.71 -38.90
C LYS A 100 1.39 17.06 -39.27
N LEU A 101 1.63 15.88 -38.71
CA LEU A 101 2.85 15.09 -38.91
C LEU A 101 2.66 13.94 -39.90
N LEU A 102 1.44 13.40 -40.03
CA LEU A 102 1.13 12.33 -40.98
C LEU A 102 1.45 12.79 -42.41
N ARG A 103 2.23 12.02 -43.18
CA ARG A 103 2.67 12.40 -44.54
C ARG A 103 3.19 11.20 -45.32
N GLU A 104 3.20 11.34 -46.63
CA GLU A 104 4.06 10.56 -47.53
C GLU A 104 5.52 11.07 -47.42
N GLU A 105 6.53 10.24 -47.72
CA GLU A 105 7.96 10.49 -47.44
C GLU A 105 8.45 11.93 -47.76
N THR A 106 7.95 12.55 -48.83
CA THR A 106 8.26 13.93 -49.22
C THR A 106 7.02 14.82 -49.41
N GLY A 107 5.85 14.37 -48.94
CA GLY A 107 4.54 15.01 -49.18
C GLY A 107 4.13 16.06 -48.14
N ALA A 108 3.06 16.79 -48.48
CA ALA A 108 2.37 17.67 -47.53
C ALA A 108 1.72 16.86 -46.39
N PRO A 109 1.43 17.47 -45.22
CA PRO A 109 0.68 16.81 -44.17
C PRO A 109 -0.67 16.29 -44.66
N LEU A 110 -0.93 15.01 -44.43
CA LEU A 110 -2.19 14.36 -44.77
C LEU A 110 -3.21 14.57 -43.64
N SER A 111 -4.39 15.04 -44.02
CA SER A 111 -5.58 15.08 -43.18
C SER A 111 -6.35 13.75 -43.28
N LEU A 112 -7.32 13.57 -42.37
CA LEU A 112 -8.23 12.43 -42.45
C LEU A 112 -9.09 12.48 -43.74
N ASN A 113 -9.35 13.67 -44.28
CA ASN A 113 -10.07 13.81 -45.55
C ASN A 113 -9.21 13.33 -46.72
N ASP A 114 -7.92 13.66 -46.74
CA ASP A 114 -7.00 13.18 -47.78
C ASP A 114 -6.89 11.65 -47.75
N CYS A 115 -6.84 11.06 -46.54
CA CYS A 115 -6.87 9.61 -46.37
C CYS A 115 -8.18 8.99 -46.89
N ARG A 116 -9.31 9.70 -46.77
CA ARG A 116 -10.61 9.27 -47.32
C ARG A 116 -10.61 9.28 -48.85
N GLU A 117 -10.01 10.30 -49.46
CA GLU A 117 -9.88 10.40 -50.92
C GLU A 117 -8.99 9.28 -51.47
N ILE A 118 -7.88 8.97 -50.79
CA ILE A 118 -7.01 7.83 -51.13
C ILE A 118 -7.77 6.51 -50.99
N ALA A 119 -8.49 6.30 -49.89
CA ALA A 119 -9.28 5.09 -49.67
C ALA A 119 -10.34 4.86 -50.77
N PHE A 120 -10.96 5.94 -51.27
CA PHE A 120 -11.90 5.86 -52.38
C PHE A 120 -11.22 5.38 -53.69
N GLY A 121 -9.96 5.77 -53.91
CA GLY A 121 -9.16 5.32 -55.05
C GLY A 121 -8.64 3.88 -54.96
N GLU A 122 -8.42 3.35 -53.75
CA GLU A 122 -7.90 1.99 -53.51
C GLU A 122 -8.95 0.87 -53.64
N GLY A 123 -10.24 1.20 -53.69
CA GLY A 123 -11.34 0.25 -53.96
C GLY A 123 -12.01 -0.34 -52.72
N VAL A 124 -12.75 -1.45 -52.89
CA VAL A 124 -13.66 -2.01 -51.87
C VAL A 124 -12.86 -2.62 -50.69
N GLY A 125 -12.99 -1.99 -49.51
CA GLY A 125 -12.44 -2.51 -48.24
C GLY A 125 -11.44 -1.58 -47.55
N ALA A 126 -10.93 -0.56 -48.23
CA ALA A 126 -10.13 0.51 -47.64
C ALA A 126 -11.03 1.59 -47.04
N ASP A 127 -10.63 2.14 -45.89
CA ASP A 127 -11.24 3.33 -45.28
C ASP A 127 -10.18 4.32 -44.81
N GLU A 128 -10.59 5.55 -44.50
CA GLU A 128 -9.68 6.65 -44.18
C GLU A 128 -8.73 6.33 -43.02
N TRP A 129 -9.17 5.49 -42.08
CA TRP A 129 -8.39 5.11 -40.90
C TRP A 129 -7.40 3.99 -41.20
N SER A 130 -7.78 3.06 -42.07
CA SER A 130 -6.92 1.98 -42.53
C SER A 130 -5.78 2.55 -43.38
N VAL A 131 -6.07 3.53 -44.25
CA VAL A 131 -5.06 4.29 -45.01
C VAL A 131 -4.13 5.06 -44.07
N ALA A 132 -4.68 5.83 -43.12
CA ALA A 132 -3.88 6.58 -42.16
C ALA A 132 -2.97 5.67 -41.31
N ALA A 133 -3.48 4.52 -40.85
CA ALA A 133 -2.69 3.53 -40.13
C ALA A 133 -1.58 2.90 -41.00
N GLY A 134 -1.81 2.75 -42.31
CA GLY A 134 -0.79 2.34 -43.28
C GLY A 134 0.37 3.34 -43.35
N PHE A 135 0.07 4.63 -43.44
CA PHE A 135 1.09 5.69 -43.38
C PHE A 135 1.85 5.71 -42.06
N VAL A 136 1.18 5.49 -40.92
CA VAL A 136 1.86 5.38 -39.61
C VAL A 136 2.87 4.23 -39.62
N ALA A 137 2.48 3.05 -40.11
CA ALA A 137 3.36 1.89 -40.18
C ALA A 137 4.56 2.13 -41.12
N ALA A 138 4.34 2.79 -42.25
CA ALA A 138 5.41 3.15 -43.19
C ALA A 138 6.39 4.19 -42.59
N MET A 139 5.88 5.20 -41.88
CA MET A 139 6.72 6.21 -41.21
C MET A 139 7.50 5.64 -40.03
N LEU A 140 6.98 4.59 -39.37
CA LEU A 140 7.54 4.02 -38.14
C LEU A 140 7.54 2.48 -38.21
N PRO A 141 8.32 1.87 -39.12
CA PRO A 141 8.31 0.42 -39.35
C PRO A 141 8.77 -0.40 -38.14
N GLY A 142 9.49 0.21 -37.19
CA GLY A 142 9.88 -0.43 -35.92
C GLY A 142 8.78 -0.45 -34.85
N VAL A 143 7.69 0.30 -35.01
CA VAL A 143 6.56 0.39 -34.06
C VAL A 143 5.47 -0.60 -34.41
N PHE A 144 5.13 -0.71 -35.70
CA PHE A 144 4.12 -1.61 -36.24
C PHE A 144 4.74 -2.43 -37.39
N PRO A 145 5.28 -3.62 -37.10
CA PRO A 145 5.88 -4.46 -38.13
C PRO A 145 4.82 -4.92 -39.13
N ALA A 146 5.04 -4.68 -40.42
CA ALA A 146 4.11 -5.07 -41.49
C ALA A 146 3.77 -6.58 -41.53
N ASP A 147 4.61 -7.41 -40.91
CA ASP A 147 4.43 -8.87 -40.82
C ASP A 147 3.77 -9.35 -39.52
N ASP A 148 3.34 -8.47 -38.59
CA ASP A 148 2.67 -8.88 -37.35
C ASP A 148 1.30 -9.53 -37.66
N PRO A 149 1.07 -10.81 -37.29
CA PRO A 149 -0.17 -11.51 -37.58
C PRO A 149 -1.44 -10.81 -37.08
N VAL A 150 -1.37 -10.08 -35.96
CA VAL A 150 -2.56 -9.42 -35.40
C VAL A 150 -2.98 -8.17 -36.18
N GLU A 151 -2.11 -7.60 -37.01
CA GLU A 151 -2.46 -6.50 -37.90
C GLU A 151 -3.41 -6.93 -39.01
N SER A 152 -3.28 -8.16 -39.47
CA SER A 152 -4.14 -8.75 -40.51
C SER A 152 -5.56 -9.09 -40.02
N LEU A 153 -5.82 -8.98 -38.73
CA LEU A 153 -7.09 -9.36 -38.12
C LEU A 153 -8.20 -8.38 -38.51
N VAL A 154 -9.22 -8.87 -39.23
CA VAL A 154 -10.37 -8.06 -39.63
C VAL A 154 -11.45 -8.08 -38.55
N LEU A 155 -11.71 -6.92 -37.94
CA LEU A 155 -12.76 -6.74 -36.92
C LEU A 155 -14.15 -6.66 -37.58
N ALA A 156 -15.21 -6.99 -36.82
CA ALA A 156 -16.57 -6.78 -37.31
C ALA A 156 -16.84 -5.28 -37.56
N PRO A 157 -17.62 -4.91 -38.60
CA PRO A 157 -17.91 -3.51 -38.91
C PRO A 157 -18.50 -2.72 -37.73
N GLU A 158 -19.32 -3.36 -36.90
CA GLU A 158 -19.93 -2.76 -35.70
C GLU A 158 -18.86 -2.35 -34.67
N HIS A 159 -17.93 -3.26 -34.36
CA HIS A 159 -16.80 -2.98 -33.46
C HIS A 159 -15.90 -1.88 -34.02
N SER A 160 -15.53 -1.96 -35.31
CA SER A 160 -14.72 -0.95 -35.98
C SER A 160 -15.36 0.44 -35.92
N ARG A 161 -16.68 0.53 -36.14
CA ARG A 161 -17.44 1.78 -36.03
C ARG A 161 -17.41 2.33 -34.60
N THR A 162 -17.62 1.49 -33.60
CA THR A 162 -17.62 1.90 -32.18
C THR A 162 -16.24 2.41 -31.76
N LEU A 163 -15.16 1.72 -32.12
CA LEU A 163 -13.79 2.16 -31.85
C LEU A 163 -13.50 3.54 -32.47
N ARG A 164 -13.89 3.75 -33.74
CA ARG A 164 -13.72 5.05 -34.42
C ARG A 164 -14.52 6.17 -33.77
N GLN A 165 -15.76 5.91 -33.37
CA GLN A 165 -16.59 6.89 -32.66
C GLN A 165 -15.97 7.28 -31.31
N ARG A 166 -15.43 6.30 -30.57
CA ARG A 166 -14.71 6.57 -29.31
C ARG A 166 -13.48 7.42 -29.54
N LEU A 167 -12.69 7.11 -30.57
CA LEU A 167 -11.49 7.87 -30.92
C LEU A 167 -11.82 9.32 -31.32
N LEU A 168 -12.85 9.52 -32.14
CA LEU A 168 -13.32 10.85 -32.55
C LEU A 168 -13.93 11.65 -31.39
N GLY A 169 -14.43 10.97 -30.35
CA GLY A 169 -14.93 11.59 -29.13
C GLY A 169 -13.85 12.11 -28.18
N ILE A 170 -12.57 11.81 -28.44
CA ILE A 170 -11.45 12.36 -27.66
C ILE A 170 -11.15 13.78 -28.18
N ASP A 171 -11.10 14.75 -27.27
CA ASP A 171 -10.79 16.15 -27.58
C ASP A 171 -9.44 16.28 -28.31
N ALA A 172 -9.43 17.04 -29.41
CA ALA A 172 -8.25 17.33 -30.22
C ALA A 172 -7.09 17.93 -29.39
N ALA A 173 -7.40 18.74 -28.37
CA ALA A 173 -6.40 19.35 -27.49
C ALA A 173 -5.58 18.31 -26.71
N ILE A 174 -6.17 17.14 -26.42
CA ILE A 174 -5.46 16.05 -25.71
C ILE A 174 -4.30 15.53 -26.56
N PHE A 175 -4.48 15.43 -27.87
CA PHE A 175 -3.45 14.95 -28.79
C PHE A 175 -2.28 15.93 -28.94
N GLN A 176 -2.43 17.19 -28.53
CA GLN A 176 -1.37 18.20 -28.53
C GLN A 176 -0.50 18.17 -27.27
N ALA A 177 -1.00 17.60 -26.17
CA ALA A 177 -0.27 17.59 -24.89
C ALA A 177 0.91 16.62 -24.91
N ASP A 178 2.01 16.98 -24.24
CA ASP A 178 3.28 16.23 -24.29
C ASP A 178 3.24 14.95 -23.40
N ASP A 179 2.44 14.93 -22.34
CA ASP A 179 2.29 13.79 -21.42
C ASP A 179 1.15 12.81 -21.80
N SER A 180 0.34 13.16 -22.82
CA SER A 180 -0.88 12.44 -23.20
C SER A 180 -0.67 10.95 -23.53
N LEU A 181 0.36 10.62 -24.31
CA LEU A 181 0.68 9.23 -24.70
C LEU A 181 1.01 8.34 -23.50
N GLY A 182 1.76 8.88 -22.53
CA GLY A 182 2.10 8.17 -21.31
C GLY A 182 0.86 7.82 -20.49
N TRP A 183 -0.07 8.78 -20.39
CA TRP A 183 -1.36 8.57 -19.74
C TRP A 183 -2.24 7.56 -20.48
N THR A 184 -2.29 7.59 -21.81
CA THR A 184 -3.05 6.59 -22.59
C THR A 184 -2.65 5.17 -22.19
N TYR A 185 -1.36 4.89 -22.10
CA TYR A 185 -0.92 3.54 -21.74
C TYR A 185 -1.22 3.17 -20.29
N GLN A 186 -1.03 4.10 -19.36
CA GLN A 186 -1.39 3.87 -17.96
C GLN A 186 -2.88 3.53 -17.83
N PHE A 187 -3.76 4.31 -18.46
CA PHE A 187 -5.20 4.07 -18.44
C PHE A 187 -5.59 2.78 -19.15
N TRP A 188 -4.89 2.41 -20.22
CA TRP A 188 -5.09 1.12 -20.86
C TRP A 188 -4.88 -0.02 -19.88
N ARG A 189 -3.91 0.05 -18.96
CA ARG A 189 -3.52 -1.05 -18.07
C ARG A 189 -4.25 -1.10 -16.72
N GLU A 190 -5.03 -0.06 -16.38
CA GLU A 190 -5.71 0.05 -15.07
C GLU A 190 -6.60 -1.15 -14.72
N ALA A 191 -7.40 -1.65 -15.67
CA ALA A 191 -8.33 -2.77 -15.44
C ALA A 191 -7.61 -4.05 -15.02
N GLU A 192 -6.50 -4.36 -15.68
CA GLU A 192 -5.71 -5.56 -15.42
C GLU A 192 -4.93 -5.45 -14.11
N LYS A 193 -4.35 -4.27 -13.82
CA LYS A 193 -3.72 -3.99 -12.52
C LYS A 193 -4.71 -4.19 -11.37
N LYS A 194 -5.96 -3.74 -11.53
CA LYS A 194 -7.03 -3.95 -10.56
C LYS A 194 -7.35 -5.44 -10.38
N ALA A 195 -7.55 -6.18 -11.47
CA ALA A 195 -7.85 -7.61 -11.44
C ALA A 195 -6.75 -8.43 -10.72
N VAL A 196 -5.48 -8.15 -11.01
CA VAL A 196 -4.34 -8.82 -10.36
C VAL A 196 -4.27 -8.50 -8.86
N ASN A 197 -4.52 -7.24 -8.47
CA ASN A 197 -4.52 -6.84 -7.07
C ASN A 197 -5.67 -7.47 -6.27
N GLU A 198 -6.86 -7.57 -6.87
CA GLU A 198 -8.04 -8.22 -6.26
C GLU A 198 -7.86 -9.73 -6.09
N ALA A 199 -7.16 -10.39 -7.02
CA ALA A 199 -6.88 -11.83 -6.93
C ALA A 199 -5.92 -12.20 -5.79
N GLN A 200 -5.17 -11.24 -5.24
CA GLN A 200 -4.17 -11.44 -4.16
C GLN A 200 -3.15 -12.57 -4.43
N VAL A 201 -2.89 -12.87 -5.71
CA VAL A 201 -1.91 -13.87 -6.13
C VAL A 201 -0.47 -13.36 -5.96
N LYS A 202 0.49 -14.28 -5.93
CA LYS A 202 1.91 -13.92 -6.00
C LYS A 202 2.25 -13.48 -7.42
N ILE A 203 2.99 -12.38 -7.53
CA ILE A 203 3.35 -11.74 -8.80
C ILE A 203 4.51 -12.50 -9.45
N GLY A 204 4.29 -12.97 -10.68
CA GLY A 204 5.30 -13.57 -11.56
C GLY A 204 5.39 -12.85 -12.90
N ALA A 205 5.89 -13.54 -13.92
CA ALA A 205 6.16 -12.95 -15.24
C ALA A 205 4.91 -12.37 -15.93
N ALA A 206 3.73 -12.97 -15.72
CA ALA A 206 2.49 -12.51 -16.34
C ALA A 206 1.95 -11.25 -15.66
N GLU A 207 2.02 -11.19 -14.33
CA GLU A 207 1.43 -10.12 -13.52
C GLU A 207 2.35 -8.89 -13.40
N LEU A 208 3.67 -9.10 -13.48
CA LEU A 208 4.68 -8.09 -13.19
C LEU A 208 4.47 -6.79 -14.00
N PRO A 209 4.32 -6.82 -15.34
CA PRO A 209 4.13 -5.60 -16.12
C PRO A 209 2.89 -4.80 -15.70
N ALA A 210 1.82 -5.44 -15.21
CA ALA A 210 0.61 -4.75 -14.76
C ALA A 210 0.81 -4.00 -13.45
N VAL A 211 1.47 -4.64 -12.48
CA VAL A 211 1.53 -4.12 -11.10
C VAL A 211 2.66 -3.13 -10.87
N THR A 212 3.76 -3.23 -11.62
CA THR A 212 4.91 -2.32 -11.47
C THR A 212 4.83 -1.07 -12.34
N GLN A 213 3.82 -0.99 -13.22
CA GLN A 213 3.67 0.17 -14.08
C GLN A 213 3.20 1.40 -13.31
N LEU A 214 3.96 2.48 -13.48
CA LEU A 214 3.71 3.77 -12.88
C LEU A 214 4.31 4.88 -13.76
N PHE A 215 3.46 5.77 -14.29
CA PHE A 215 3.94 6.92 -15.06
C PHE A 215 4.70 7.90 -14.16
N THR A 216 5.86 8.37 -14.63
CA THR A 216 6.72 9.30 -13.88
C THR A 216 6.32 10.73 -14.18
N GLU A 217 6.03 11.52 -13.14
CA GLU A 217 5.60 12.92 -13.29
C GLU A 217 6.73 13.79 -13.89
N PRO A 218 6.43 14.77 -14.77
CA PRO A 218 7.44 15.58 -15.48
C PRO A 218 8.44 16.28 -14.56
N TYR A 219 8.02 16.73 -13.39
CA TYR A 219 8.90 17.43 -12.44
C TYR A 219 10.00 16.51 -11.87
N MET A 220 9.72 15.21 -11.71
CA MET A 220 10.71 14.24 -11.23
C MET A 220 11.78 13.99 -12.30
N VAL A 221 11.31 13.79 -13.55
CA VAL A 221 12.17 13.58 -14.73
C VAL A 221 13.11 14.75 -14.92
N ARG A 222 12.55 15.97 -14.97
CA ARG A 222 13.33 17.21 -15.13
C ARG A 222 14.29 17.44 -13.97
N PHE A 223 13.89 17.17 -12.72
CA PHE A 223 14.81 17.32 -11.59
C PHE A 223 16.05 16.43 -11.72
N LEU A 224 15.88 15.15 -12.04
CA LEU A 224 16.99 14.22 -12.19
C LEU A 224 17.89 14.58 -13.39
N LEU A 225 17.31 14.89 -14.56
CA LEU A 225 18.09 15.29 -15.75
C LEU A 225 18.80 16.63 -15.56
N HIS A 226 18.14 17.63 -14.99
CA HIS A 226 18.74 18.94 -14.77
C HIS A 226 19.88 18.88 -13.75
N ASN A 227 19.77 18.05 -12.70
CA ASN A 227 20.83 17.87 -11.71
C ASN A 227 21.86 16.78 -12.10
N THR A 228 21.80 16.26 -13.33
CA THR A 228 22.83 15.40 -13.92
C THR A 228 23.41 16.04 -15.17
N LEU A 229 22.75 15.93 -16.33
CA LEU A 229 23.16 16.57 -17.59
C LEU A 229 23.30 18.10 -17.46
N GLY A 230 22.32 18.75 -16.82
CA GLY A 230 22.34 20.21 -16.63
C GLY A 230 23.46 20.66 -15.68
N ALA A 231 23.76 19.88 -14.66
CA ALA A 231 24.84 20.15 -13.72
C ALA A 231 26.23 19.93 -14.34
N TRP A 232 26.38 18.90 -15.20
CA TRP A 232 27.56 18.71 -16.04
C TRP A 232 27.78 19.91 -16.97
N TRP A 233 26.73 20.37 -17.67
CA TRP A 233 26.79 21.54 -18.54
C TRP A 233 27.11 22.83 -17.79
N ALA A 234 26.43 23.09 -16.67
CA ALA A 234 26.67 24.26 -15.84
C ALA A 234 28.10 24.28 -15.27
N GLY A 235 28.66 23.11 -14.94
CA GLY A 235 30.08 22.98 -14.59
C GLY A 235 31.01 23.55 -15.67
N LYS A 236 30.73 23.27 -16.95
CA LYS A 236 31.48 23.81 -18.09
C LYS A 236 31.28 25.30 -18.27
N CYS A 237 30.05 25.79 -18.14
CA CYS A 237 29.74 27.23 -18.21
C CYS A 237 30.51 28.01 -17.13
N LEU A 238 30.49 27.54 -15.89
CA LEU A 238 31.16 28.20 -14.76
C LEU A 238 32.68 28.11 -14.84
N ALA A 239 33.23 27.01 -15.37
CA ALA A 239 34.65 26.90 -15.66
C ALA A 239 35.10 27.89 -16.74
N THR A 240 34.28 28.14 -17.75
CA THR A 240 34.56 29.08 -18.85
C THR A 240 34.32 30.54 -18.43
N ALA A 241 33.44 30.78 -17.46
CA ALA A 241 33.13 32.11 -16.93
C ALA A 241 33.27 32.19 -15.39
N PRO A 242 34.49 32.19 -14.82
CA PRO A 242 34.70 32.19 -13.36
C PRO A 242 34.12 33.41 -12.63
N ALA A 243 33.92 34.53 -13.33
CA ALA A 243 33.25 35.70 -12.78
C ALA A 243 31.78 35.41 -12.41
N LEU A 244 31.09 34.60 -13.22
CA LEU A 244 29.71 34.17 -12.96
C LEU A 244 29.62 33.34 -11.67
N ALA A 245 30.56 32.42 -11.47
CA ALA A 245 30.62 31.59 -10.26
C ALA A 245 30.84 32.41 -8.97
N ARG A 246 31.52 33.55 -9.05
CA ARG A 246 31.77 34.43 -7.89
C ARG A 246 30.69 35.50 -7.68
N GLY A 247 30.10 36.00 -8.77
CA GLY A 247 29.29 37.22 -8.75
C GLY A 247 27.78 37.04 -8.95
N ALA A 248 27.29 35.85 -9.27
CA ALA A 248 25.84 35.64 -9.44
C ALA A 248 25.08 35.89 -8.13
N ALA A 249 23.96 36.62 -8.22
CA ALA A 249 23.13 36.97 -7.06
C ALA A 249 22.40 35.74 -6.48
N ASP A 250 21.86 34.88 -7.35
CA ASP A 250 21.02 33.75 -6.99
C ASP A 250 21.11 32.59 -8.01
N GLU A 251 20.38 31.50 -7.75
CA GLU A 251 20.29 30.35 -8.64
C GLU A 251 19.62 30.70 -9.99
N ALA A 252 18.68 31.65 -10.01
CA ALA A 252 17.95 32.00 -11.23
C ALA A 252 18.87 32.65 -12.26
N ALA A 253 19.76 33.55 -11.83
CA ALA A 253 20.80 34.13 -12.68
C ALA A 253 21.73 33.06 -13.26
N LEU A 254 22.11 32.05 -12.46
CA LEU A 254 22.94 30.94 -12.92
C LEU A 254 22.23 30.06 -13.95
N ARG A 255 20.95 29.73 -13.72
CA ARG A 255 20.12 28.96 -14.68
C ARG A 255 19.97 29.70 -16.00
N ALA A 256 19.71 31.01 -15.95
CA ALA A 256 19.59 31.86 -17.13
C ALA A 256 20.90 31.88 -17.93
N ALA A 257 22.04 32.03 -17.25
CA ALA A 257 23.35 32.04 -17.89
C ALA A 257 23.76 30.67 -18.48
N CYS A 258 23.26 29.56 -17.92
CA CYS A 258 23.52 28.21 -18.42
C CYS A 258 22.46 27.72 -19.42
N ALA A 259 21.41 28.50 -19.70
CA ALA A 259 20.33 28.12 -20.59
C ALA A 259 20.83 27.92 -22.04
N LEU A 260 20.19 27.01 -22.76
CA LEU A 260 20.50 26.70 -24.15
C LEU A 260 19.38 27.22 -25.07
N PRO A 261 19.67 27.47 -26.36
CA PRO A 261 18.63 27.88 -27.31
C PRO A 261 17.47 26.87 -27.37
N GLY A 262 16.31 27.26 -26.83
CA GLY A 262 15.11 26.42 -26.78
C GLY A 262 15.07 25.39 -25.64
N TYR A 263 15.98 25.44 -24.67
CA TYR A 263 15.99 24.53 -23.52
C TYR A 263 16.48 25.22 -22.22
N ALA A 264 15.69 25.11 -21.14
CA ALA A 264 15.97 25.77 -19.87
C ALA A 264 16.08 24.77 -18.71
N TRP A 265 17.14 24.92 -17.90
CA TRP A 265 17.47 24.04 -16.77
C TRP A 265 16.70 24.40 -15.49
N ASN A 266 15.36 24.45 -15.57
CA ASN A 266 14.51 25.04 -14.52
C ASN A 266 14.70 24.44 -13.12
N TYR A 267 15.02 23.15 -13.03
CA TYR A 267 15.20 22.40 -11.78
C TYR A 267 16.66 22.21 -11.36
N LEU A 268 17.63 22.77 -12.10
CA LEU A 268 19.05 22.67 -11.74
C LEU A 268 19.31 23.43 -10.44
N ARG A 269 19.86 22.76 -9.43
CA ARG A 269 20.16 23.37 -8.13
C ARG A 269 21.64 23.72 -8.01
N PHE A 270 21.91 24.81 -7.30
CA PHE A 270 23.27 25.27 -6.98
C PHE A 270 23.48 25.40 -5.48
N VAL A 271 24.74 25.32 -5.06
CA VAL A 271 25.20 25.59 -3.69
C VAL A 271 26.45 26.44 -3.73
N LYS A 272 26.73 27.16 -2.64
CA LYS A 272 28.02 27.84 -2.46
C LYS A 272 29.02 26.92 -1.78
N SER A 273 30.23 26.90 -2.31
CA SER A 273 31.41 26.34 -1.67
C SER A 273 31.82 27.17 -0.45
N GLN A 274 32.75 26.65 0.36
CA GLN A 274 33.23 27.36 1.57
C GLN A 274 33.88 28.71 1.26
N ASP A 275 34.47 28.86 0.07
CA ASP A 275 35.05 30.10 -0.45
C ASP A 275 34.00 31.07 -1.06
N GLY A 276 32.71 30.75 -0.95
CA GLY A 276 31.61 31.56 -1.45
C GLY A 276 31.31 31.39 -2.95
N THR A 277 32.06 30.54 -3.67
CA THR A 277 31.85 30.30 -5.10
C THR A 277 30.65 29.39 -5.37
N TRP A 278 29.83 29.73 -6.36
CA TRP A 278 28.72 28.91 -6.81
C TRP A 278 29.21 27.67 -7.57
N ARG A 279 28.56 26.54 -7.30
CA ARG A 279 28.72 25.28 -8.05
C ARG A 279 27.40 24.52 -8.14
N PRO A 280 27.22 23.63 -9.13
CA PRO A 280 26.07 22.74 -9.17
C PRO A 280 25.98 21.88 -7.89
N ALA A 281 24.78 21.71 -7.36
CA ALA A 281 24.53 21.04 -6.09
C ALA A 281 24.93 19.55 -6.13
N ALA A 282 24.65 18.88 -7.25
CA ALA A 282 24.98 17.47 -7.47
C ALA A 282 26.46 17.22 -7.83
N GLY A 283 27.24 18.28 -8.08
CA GLY A 283 28.60 18.20 -8.61
C GLY A 283 28.65 18.41 -10.14
N THR A 284 29.86 18.39 -10.69
CA THR A 284 30.11 18.71 -12.12
C THR A 284 30.35 17.48 -12.99
N PHE A 285 30.39 16.28 -12.40
CA PHE A 285 30.62 15.01 -13.09
C PHE A 285 31.91 15.01 -13.94
N SER A 286 33.04 15.37 -13.34
CA SER A 286 34.34 15.51 -14.04
C SER A 286 34.86 14.22 -14.70
N GLY A 287 34.39 13.05 -14.26
CA GLY A 287 34.71 11.76 -14.90
C GLY A 287 33.87 11.44 -16.13
N TRP A 288 32.85 12.24 -16.45
CA TRP A 288 32.08 12.08 -17.69
C TRP A 288 32.85 12.57 -18.92
N PRO A 289 32.47 12.12 -20.14
CA PRO A 289 32.97 12.68 -21.38
C PRO A 289 32.84 14.21 -21.43
N THR A 290 33.82 14.89 -22.03
CA THR A 290 33.85 16.35 -22.11
C THR A 290 33.01 16.94 -23.24
N LYS A 291 32.46 16.11 -24.13
CA LYS A 291 31.65 16.53 -25.29
C LYS A 291 30.31 15.78 -25.31
N ALA A 292 29.24 16.49 -25.67
CA ALA A 292 27.89 15.95 -25.69
C ALA A 292 27.75 14.73 -26.62
N LYS A 293 28.44 14.72 -27.78
CA LYS A 293 28.44 13.59 -28.72
C LYS A 293 28.91 12.25 -28.13
N ALA A 294 29.67 12.28 -27.03
CA ALA A 294 30.24 11.09 -26.41
C ALA A 294 29.46 10.63 -25.16
N LEU A 295 28.46 11.39 -24.72
CA LEU A 295 27.60 10.99 -23.59
C LEU A 295 26.73 9.79 -24.00
N ALA A 296 26.59 8.81 -23.12
CA ALA A 296 25.67 7.70 -23.32
C ALA A 296 24.68 7.65 -22.16
N VAL A 297 23.38 7.65 -22.47
CA VAL A 297 22.27 7.67 -21.51
C VAL A 297 21.37 6.46 -21.75
N LEU A 298 21.14 5.67 -20.69
CA LEU A 298 20.24 4.52 -20.72
C LEU A 298 19.11 4.70 -19.71
N ASP A 299 17.87 4.52 -20.18
CA ASP A 299 16.72 4.22 -19.31
C ASP A 299 16.40 2.72 -19.34
N PRO A 300 16.84 1.94 -18.33
CA PRO A 300 16.68 0.49 -18.27
C PRO A 300 15.26 0.02 -17.89
N CYS A 301 14.34 0.91 -17.55
CA CYS A 301 12.93 0.61 -17.26
C CYS A 301 12.05 1.71 -17.87
N CYS A 302 12.17 1.89 -19.20
CA CYS A 302 11.79 3.14 -19.82
C CYS A 302 10.28 3.39 -19.89
N GLY A 303 9.44 2.37 -19.70
CA GLY A 303 8.00 2.49 -19.85
C GLY A 303 7.65 3.14 -21.19
N SER A 304 6.86 4.21 -21.16
CA SER A 304 6.48 5.00 -22.35
C SER A 304 7.56 5.99 -22.83
N GLY A 305 8.79 5.91 -22.32
CA GLY A 305 9.95 6.68 -22.78
C GLY A 305 10.07 8.10 -22.25
N HIS A 306 9.47 8.45 -21.11
CA HIS A 306 9.41 9.84 -20.63
C HIS A 306 10.81 10.42 -20.28
N PHE A 307 11.71 9.65 -19.66
CA PHE A 307 13.10 10.09 -19.49
C PHE A 307 13.81 10.23 -20.83
N LEU A 308 13.55 9.34 -21.79
CA LEU A 308 14.18 9.36 -23.11
C LEU A 308 13.77 10.60 -23.91
N THR A 309 12.51 11.03 -23.86
CA THR A 309 12.03 12.21 -24.59
C THR A 309 12.53 13.53 -23.99
N GLU A 310 12.59 13.65 -22.66
CA GLU A 310 13.17 14.81 -22.00
C GLU A 310 14.71 14.84 -22.22
N ALA A 311 15.39 13.70 -22.14
CA ALA A 311 16.81 13.59 -22.45
C ALA A 311 17.13 13.91 -23.92
N LEU A 312 16.27 13.51 -24.87
CA LEU A 312 16.38 13.88 -26.29
C LEU A 312 16.37 15.39 -26.46
N SER A 313 15.44 16.07 -25.78
CA SER A 313 15.33 17.54 -25.81
C SER A 313 16.60 18.21 -25.26
N ALA A 314 17.09 17.74 -24.11
CA ALA A 314 18.29 18.27 -23.47
C ALA A 314 19.57 18.05 -24.30
N LEU A 315 19.80 16.82 -24.76
CA LEU A 315 20.98 16.44 -25.52
C LEU A 315 20.99 17.09 -26.90
N ALA A 316 19.85 17.22 -27.57
CA ALA A 316 19.78 17.92 -28.86
C ALA A 316 20.18 19.39 -28.69
N ALA A 317 19.72 20.07 -27.63
CA ALA A 317 20.13 21.44 -27.33
C ALA A 317 21.64 21.54 -27.04
N LEU A 318 22.20 20.59 -26.29
CA LEU A 318 23.64 20.52 -26.00
C LEU A 318 24.46 20.33 -27.27
N ARG A 319 24.09 19.37 -28.13
CA ARG A 319 24.81 19.10 -29.39
C ARG A 319 24.73 20.28 -30.35
N ARG A 320 23.59 20.97 -30.44
CA ARG A 320 23.48 22.21 -31.22
C ARG A 320 24.45 23.29 -30.74
N ALA A 321 24.53 23.48 -29.42
CA ALA A 321 25.41 24.49 -28.83
C ALA A 321 26.90 24.13 -28.96
N GLU A 322 27.27 22.86 -28.87
CA GLU A 322 28.67 22.42 -28.95
C GLU A 322 29.19 22.18 -30.37
N GLU A 323 28.33 21.70 -31.27
CA GLU A 323 28.70 21.21 -32.62
C GLU A 323 28.14 22.08 -33.75
N GLY A 324 27.23 23.02 -33.48
CA GLY A 324 26.64 23.89 -34.50
C GLY A 324 25.65 23.18 -35.44
N LEU A 325 25.11 22.02 -35.04
CA LEU A 325 24.15 21.24 -35.82
C LEU A 325 22.81 21.97 -35.98
N SER A 326 22.10 21.70 -37.08
CA SER A 326 20.67 22.04 -37.18
C SER A 326 19.83 21.23 -36.19
N SER A 327 18.57 21.64 -35.95
CA SER A 327 17.70 20.91 -35.03
C SER A 327 17.45 19.47 -35.46
N GLY A 328 17.23 19.22 -36.76
CA GLY A 328 17.01 17.88 -37.30
C GLY A 328 18.25 17.00 -37.21
N GLU A 329 19.42 17.52 -37.57
CA GLU A 329 20.69 16.80 -37.46
C GLU A 329 21.03 16.45 -36.00
N ALA A 330 20.78 17.37 -35.07
CA ALA A 330 21.00 17.12 -33.65
C ALA A 330 20.08 16.01 -33.11
N VAL A 331 18.80 16.02 -33.47
CA VAL A 331 17.85 14.95 -33.10
C VAL A 331 18.32 13.60 -33.64
N ALA A 332 18.64 13.51 -34.94
CA ALA A 332 19.09 12.28 -35.56
C ALA A 332 20.40 11.77 -34.91
N ALA A 333 21.32 12.68 -34.59
CA ALA A 333 22.58 12.32 -33.95
C ALA A 333 22.38 11.83 -32.51
N VAL A 334 21.46 12.43 -31.73
CA VAL A 334 21.14 11.98 -30.37
C VAL A 334 20.48 10.61 -30.34
N LEU A 335 19.52 10.36 -31.23
CA LEU A 335 18.84 9.06 -31.32
C LEU A 335 19.81 7.93 -31.70
N ARG A 336 20.78 8.22 -32.57
CA ARG A 336 21.81 7.25 -32.99
C ARG A 336 22.87 7.02 -31.91
N ASP A 337 23.43 8.09 -31.36
CA ASP A 337 24.67 8.02 -30.59
C ASP A 337 24.43 7.96 -29.07
N ASN A 338 23.44 8.68 -28.55
CA ASN A 338 23.39 9.02 -27.13
C ASN A 338 22.36 8.23 -26.32
N LEU A 339 21.18 7.93 -26.88
CA LEU A 339 20.04 7.39 -26.13
C LEU A 339 19.84 5.89 -26.36
N ALA A 340 19.52 5.16 -25.28
CA ALA A 340 18.93 3.84 -25.35
C ALA A 340 17.89 3.59 -24.25
N GLY A 341 17.00 2.63 -24.48
CA GLY A 341 15.97 2.21 -23.53
C GLY A 341 15.79 0.70 -23.46
N LEU A 342 15.43 0.18 -22.29
CA LEU A 342 15.00 -1.20 -22.09
C LEU A 342 13.66 -1.22 -21.37
N GLU A 343 12.79 -2.14 -21.78
CA GLU A 343 11.50 -2.33 -21.15
C GLU A 343 11.06 -3.80 -21.23
N ILE A 344 10.45 -4.29 -20.15
CA ILE A 344 10.05 -5.70 -20.04
C ILE A 344 8.78 -5.99 -20.83
N ASP A 345 7.94 -4.98 -21.06
CA ASP A 345 6.73 -5.09 -21.87
C ASP A 345 6.95 -4.57 -23.31
N GLY A 346 6.82 -5.46 -24.30
CA GLY A 346 7.00 -5.09 -25.71
C GLY A 346 6.03 -4.02 -26.19
N ARG A 347 4.84 -3.88 -25.59
CA ARG A 347 3.87 -2.83 -25.93
C ARG A 347 4.39 -1.45 -25.52
N CYS A 348 5.02 -1.33 -24.35
CA CYS A 348 5.65 -0.09 -23.90
C CYS A 348 6.79 0.34 -24.84
N VAL A 349 7.57 -0.60 -25.36
CA VAL A 349 8.65 -0.31 -26.33
C VAL A 349 8.09 0.40 -27.56
N GLN A 350 6.96 -0.06 -28.09
CA GLN A 350 6.28 0.58 -29.23
C GLN A 350 5.87 2.02 -28.89
N ILE A 351 5.33 2.26 -27.68
CA ILE A 351 4.93 3.60 -27.23
C ILE A 351 6.15 4.50 -27.04
N ALA A 352 7.22 4.01 -26.42
CA ALA A 352 8.45 4.77 -26.22
C ALA A 352 9.08 5.18 -27.55
N ALA A 353 9.14 4.27 -28.52
CA ALA A 353 9.63 4.54 -29.86
C ALA A 353 8.77 5.60 -30.58
N PHE A 354 7.43 5.48 -30.51
CA PHE A 354 6.51 6.47 -31.07
C PHE A 354 6.66 7.86 -30.40
N ASN A 355 6.81 7.88 -29.08
CA ASN A 355 6.97 9.11 -28.30
C ASN A 355 8.30 9.83 -28.60
N LEU A 356 9.38 9.06 -28.78
CA LEU A 356 10.66 9.58 -29.28
C LEU A 356 10.53 10.15 -30.69
N ALA A 357 9.77 9.51 -31.57
CA ALA A 357 9.54 10.02 -32.91
C ALA A 357 8.78 11.35 -32.92
N LEU A 358 7.67 11.43 -32.17
CA LEU A 358 6.92 12.69 -31.99
C LEU A 358 7.79 13.80 -31.43
N THR A 359 8.61 13.48 -30.41
CA THR A 359 9.54 14.44 -29.81
C THR A 359 10.60 14.88 -30.81
N GLY A 360 11.13 13.94 -31.60
CA GLY A 360 12.10 14.19 -32.66
C GLY A 360 11.56 15.16 -33.71
N TRP A 361 10.36 14.93 -34.23
CA TRP A 361 9.72 15.83 -35.19
C TRP A 361 9.31 17.18 -34.59
N ARG A 362 8.97 17.22 -33.29
CA ARG A 362 8.71 18.49 -32.59
C ARG A 362 9.96 19.37 -32.54
N ILE A 363 11.14 18.78 -32.34
CA ILE A 363 12.41 19.51 -32.23
C ILE A 363 13.00 19.81 -33.61
N GLY A 364 13.15 18.77 -34.44
CA GLY A 364 13.78 18.85 -35.76
C GLY A 364 12.90 19.50 -36.83
N GLY A 365 11.59 19.48 -36.62
CA GLY A 365 10.59 19.93 -37.57
C GLY A 365 9.99 18.77 -38.39
N PRO A 366 8.84 19.01 -39.03
CA PRO A 366 8.21 18.03 -39.91
C PRO A 366 9.14 17.61 -41.07
N GLY A 367 9.21 16.30 -41.36
CA GLY A 367 10.11 15.77 -42.41
C GLY A 367 11.54 15.49 -41.95
N THR A 368 11.87 15.69 -40.67
CA THR A 368 13.15 15.20 -40.13
C THR A 368 13.23 13.68 -40.27
N ALA A 369 14.26 13.20 -40.97
CA ALA A 369 14.57 11.78 -41.05
C ALA A 369 15.07 11.29 -39.68
N LEU A 370 14.33 10.36 -39.07
CA LEU A 370 14.66 9.83 -37.76
C LEU A 370 15.28 8.43 -37.91
N PRO A 371 16.47 8.17 -37.34
CA PRO A 371 16.98 6.81 -37.26
C PRO A 371 16.10 5.99 -36.31
N THR A 372 16.13 4.67 -36.46
CA THR A 372 15.45 3.76 -35.51
C THR A 372 15.99 3.99 -34.10
N PRO A 373 15.13 4.33 -33.12
CA PRO A 373 15.57 4.50 -31.74
C PRO A 373 16.11 3.20 -31.14
N ASN A 374 17.16 3.29 -30.32
CA ASN A 374 17.74 2.15 -29.60
C ASN A 374 16.88 1.76 -28.37
N VAL A 375 15.63 1.35 -28.58
CA VAL A 375 14.73 0.89 -27.50
C VAL A 375 14.41 -0.58 -27.71
N ALA A 376 14.79 -1.45 -26.77
CA ALA A 376 14.67 -2.89 -26.92
C ALA A 376 13.72 -3.54 -25.90
N TRP A 377 13.04 -4.60 -26.35
CA TRP A 377 12.18 -5.44 -25.51
C TRP A 377 13.03 -6.48 -24.77
N VAL A 378 13.47 -6.16 -23.56
CA VAL A 378 14.33 -7.03 -22.74
C VAL A 378 13.55 -8.20 -22.11
N GLY A 379 12.22 -8.16 -22.13
CA GLY A 379 11.35 -9.22 -21.61
C GLY A 379 11.05 -10.35 -22.61
N ALA A 380 11.55 -10.27 -23.83
CA ALA A 380 11.29 -11.25 -24.87
C ALA A 380 11.89 -12.63 -24.51
N PRO A 381 11.11 -13.72 -24.50
CA PRO A 381 11.68 -15.06 -24.41
C PRO A 381 12.45 -15.42 -25.70
N PRO A 382 13.32 -16.44 -25.67
CA PRO A 382 14.02 -16.90 -26.86
C PRO A 382 13.04 -17.33 -27.96
N PRO A 383 13.31 -16.98 -29.23
CA PRO A 383 12.40 -17.17 -30.35
C PRO A 383 12.23 -18.63 -30.79
N LEU A 384 13.20 -19.48 -30.46
CA LEU A 384 13.31 -20.87 -30.95
C LEU A 384 13.67 -21.80 -29.78
N PRO A 385 13.31 -23.09 -29.85
CA PRO A 385 13.83 -24.10 -28.94
C PRO A 385 15.36 -24.10 -28.90
N LYS A 386 15.94 -24.36 -27.73
CA LYS A 386 17.40 -24.28 -27.51
C LYS A 386 18.24 -25.00 -28.56
N THR A 387 17.83 -26.21 -28.97
CA THR A 387 18.55 -27.01 -29.97
C THR A 387 18.58 -26.36 -31.34
N GLU A 388 17.47 -25.75 -31.76
CA GLU A 388 17.35 -25.04 -33.03
C GLU A 388 18.11 -23.72 -32.95
N PHE A 389 18.01 -23.01 -31.84
CA PHE A 389 18.78 -21.78 -31.60
C PHE A 389 20.30 -22.03 -31.59
N ALA A 390 20.74 -23.13 -30.99
CA ALA A 390 22.15 -23.53 -30.99
C ALA A 390 22.65 -23.97 -32.38
N ALA A 391 21.78 -24.57 -33.20
CA ALA A 391 22.12 -25.02 -34.54
C ALA A 391 22.51 -23.86 -35.47
N LEU A 392 22.09 -22.64 -35.14
CA LEU A 392 22.43 -21.42 -35.88
C LEU A 392 23.94 -21.11 -35.87
N ALA A 393 24.70 -21.74 -34.99
CA ALA A 393 26.15 -21.66 -34.99
C ALA A 393 26.81 -22.32 -36.22
N ASN A 394 26.06 -23.06 -37.04
CA ASN A 394 26.54 -23.67 -38.30
C ASN A 394 27.86 -24.46 -38.17
N GLY A 395 28.04 -25.16 -37.05
CA GLY A 395 29.23 -25.98 -36.79
C GLY A 395 30.34 -25.28 -36.01
N ASP A 396 30.24 -23.98 -35.72
CA ASP A 396 31.16 -23.28 -34.83
C ASP A 396 30.85 -23.64 -33.36
N ALA A 397 31.78 -24.34 -32.71
CA ALA A 397 31.60 -24.82 -31.35
C ALA A 397 31.58 -23.70 -30.29
N GLU A 398 32.28 -22.59 -30.52
CA GLU A 398 32.33 -21.45 -29.58
C GLU A 398 31.06 -20.60 -29.70
N LEU A 399 30.63 -20.30 -30.93
CA LEU A 399 29.37 -19.63 -31.19
C LEU A 399 28.17 -20.45 -30.70
N ARG A 400 28.22 -21.79 -30.85
CA ARG A 400 27.18 -22.67 -30.32
C ARG A 400 27.03 -22.53 -28.82
N ARG A 401 28.13 -22.58 -28.07
CA ARG A 401 28.12 -22.38 -26.61
C ARG A 401 27.59 -21.00 -26.24
N GLY A 402 28.00 -19.96 -26.97
CA GLY A 402 27.51 -18.60 -26.78
C GLY A 402 25.99 -18.47 -26.98
N LEU A 403 25.45 -19.04 -28.06
CA LEU A 403 24.01 -19.05 -28.34
C LEU A 403 23.22 -19.88 -27.32
N GLU A 404 23.73 -21.04 -26.90
CA GLU A 404 23.10 -21.86 -25.85
C GLU A 404 23.03 -21.11 -24.50
N ALA A 405 24.11 -20.40 -24.14
CA ALA A 405 24.15 -19.58 -22.93
C ALA A 405 23.20 -18.37 -23.02
N LEU A 406 23.17 -17.68 -24.16
CA LEU A 406 22.26 -16.55 -24.40
C LEU A 406 20.80 -16.99 -24.33
N HIS A 407 20.47 -18.13 -24.93
CA HIS A 407 19.13 -18.73 -24.84
C HIS A 407 18.73 -19.02 -23.38
N ASP A 408 19.60 -19.66 -22.59
CA ASP A 408 19.30 -19.98 -21.18
C ASP A 408 19.11 -18.73 -20.31
N LEU A 409 19.83 -17.66 -20.63
CA LEU A 409 19.73 -16.37 -19.98
C LEU A 409 18.39 -15.70 -20.29
N PHE A 410 18.04 -15.54 -21.57
CA PHE A 410 16.81 -14.88 -21.99
C PHE A 410 15.55 -15.73 -21.76
N ARG A 411 15.67 -17.04 -21.52
CA ARG A 411 14.55 -17.84 -21.02
C ARG A 411 13.96 -17.27 -19.71
N GLN A 412 14.75 -16.53 -18.94
CA GLN A 412 14.33 -15.89 -17.69
C GLN A 412 13.91 -14.41 -17.89
N ALA A 413 14.03 -13.86 -19.11
CA ALA A 413 13.72 -12.47 -19.45
C ALA A 413 12.31 -12.02 -19.04
N PRO A 414 11.23 -12.81 -19.25
CA PRO A 414 9.90 -12.39 -18.83
C PRO A 414 9.76 -12.16 -17.31
N LEU A 415 10.65 -12.75 -16.50
CA LEU A 415 10.66 -12.62 -15.05
C LEU A 415 11.66 -11.57 -14.56
N LEU A 416 12.82 -11.46 -15.22
CA LEU A 416 13.97 -10.67 -14.76
C LEU A 416 14.14 -9.35 -15.49
N GLY A 417 13.69 -9.24 -16.75
CA GLY A 417 13.90 -8.06 -17.60
C GLY A 417 15.35 -7.57 -17.56
N SER A 418 15.53 -6.28 -17.26
CA SER A 418 16.84 -5.60 -17.17
C SER A 418 17.74 -6.10 -16.01
N LEU A 419 17.24 -6.97 -15.12
CA LEU A 419 18.07 -7.68 -14.14
C LEU A 419 18.95 -8.77 -14.78
N ILE A 420 18.73 -9.08 -16.04
CA ILE A 420 19.61 -9.95 -16.82
C ILE A 420 21.02 -9.36 -16.91
N GLU A 421 22.00 -10.24 -16.74
CA GLU A 421 23.41 -9.93 -16.84
C GLU A 421 24.05 -10.81 -17.94
N PRO A 422 24.30 -10.26 -19.14
CA PRO A 422 24.86 -11.02 -20.25
C PRO A 422 26.35 -11.36 -20.09
N VAL A 423 27.05 -10.69 -19.16
CA VAL A 423 28.51 -10.73 -19.01
C VAL A 423 29.00 -11.67 -17.89
N GLY A 424 28.10 -12.45 -17.27
CA GLY A 424 28.48 -13.47 -16.28
C GLY A 424 28.74 -14.85 -16.90
N GLY A 425 29.82 -15.54 -16.50
CA GLY A 425 30.13 -16.90 -16.94
C GLY A 425 30.81 -16.98 -18.33
N ASP A 426 30.40 -17.94 -19.18
CA ASP A 426 31.03 -18.22 -20.49
C ASP A 426 30.94 -17.06 -21.52
N LEU A 427 30.06 -16.08 -21.28
CA LEU A 427 29.83 -14.88 -22.10
C LEU A 427 30.62 -13.63 -21.64
N ALA A 428 31.53 -13.77 -20.66
CA ALA A 428 32.27 -12.66 -20.06
C ALA A 428 33.26 -11.93 -20.99
N ASP A 429 33.52 -12.43 -22.20
CA ASP A 429 34.43 -11.79 -23.15
C ASP A 429 33.66 -10.86 -24.12
N PRO A 430 33.89 -9.53 -24.10
CA PRO A 430 33.27 -8.58 -25.03
C PRO A 430 33.50 -8.91 -26.51
N ARG A 431 34.62 -9.58 -26.85
CA ARG A 431 34.88 -10.04 -28.23
C ARG A 431 33.97 -11.20 -28.63
N ARG A 432 33.54 -12.03 -27.68
CA ARG A 432 32.54 -13.09 -27.92
C ARG A 432 31.15 -12.50 -28.10
N VAL A 433 30.77 -11.51 -27.30
CA VAL A 433 29.48 -10.81 -27.44
C VAL A 433 29.40 -10.10 -28.80
N ALA A 434 30.43 -9.36 -29.21
CA ALA A 434 30.47 -8.72 -30.53
C ALA A 434 30.40 -9.75 -31.69
N ARG A 435 31.08 -10.90 -31.57
CA ARG A 435 30.95 -11.99 -32.55
C ARG A 435 29.55 -12.61 -32.56
N ILE A 436 28.90 -12.72 -31.41
CA ILE A 436 27.51 -13.18 -31.28
C ILE A 436 26.57 -12.13 -31.90
N GLU A 437 26.79 -10.83 -31.71
CA GLU A 437 26.04 -9.75 -32.36
C GLU A 437 26.18 -9.79 -33.88
N ASP A 438 27.40 -9.86 -34.42
CA ASP A 438 27.66 -9.99 -35.86
C ASP A 438 27.02 -11.26 -36.44
N SER A 439 27.09 -12.35 -35.67
CA SER A 439 26.48 -13.63 -36.04
C SER A 439 24.96 -13.56 -35.99
N ILE A 440 24.35 -12.95 -34.97
CA ILE A 440 22.89 -12.76 -34.86
C ILE A 440 22.38 -11.80 -35.94
N ALA A 441 23.11 -10.74 -36.27
CA ALA A 441 22.76 -9.86 -37.38
C ALA A 441 22.75 -10.64 -38.72
N THR A 442 23.77 -11.47 -38.96
CA THR A 442 23.82 -12.37 -40.12
C THR A 442 22.66 -13.38 -40.13
N LEU A 443 22.24 -13.82 -38.94
CA LEU A 443 21.15 -14.76 -38.69
C LEU A 443 19.78 -14.13 -38.96
N VAL A 444 19.60 -12.88 -38.53
CA VAL A 444 18.42 -12.05 -38.78
C VAL A 444 18.25 -11.86 -40.29
N GLU A 445 19.32 -11.54 -41.03
CA GLU A 445 19.26 -11.42 -42.49
C GLU A 445 18.92 -12.77 -43.18
N ARG A 446 19.45 -13.90 -42.68
CA ARG A 446 19.12 -15.23 -43.22
C ARG A 446 17.69 -15.66 -42.93
N MET A 447 17.18 -15.36 -41.73
CA MET A 447 15.83 -15.74 -41.35
C MET A 447 14.76 -14.84 -41.99
N ARG A 448 15.09 -13.61 -42.42
CA ARG A 448 14.21 -12.78 -43.27
C ARG A 448 13.84 -13.43 -44.61
N GLY A 449 14.63 -14.38 -45.10
CA GLY A 449 14.34 -15.16 -46.32
C GLY A 449 13.63 -16.50 -46.10
N ALA A 450 13.22 -16.82 -44.87
CA ALA A 450 12.64 -18.12 -44.52
C ALA A 450 11.09 -18.10 -44.51
N GLU A 451 10.47 -19.28 -44.63
CA GLU A 451 9.01 -19.48 -44.59
C GLU A 451 8.30 -18.74 -43.43
N PRO A 452 7.02 -18.34 -43.57
CA PRO A 452 6.32 -17.43 -42.64
C PRO A 452 6.32 -17.85 -41.15
N GLU A 453 6.44 -19.14 -40.85
CA GLU A 453 6.53 -19.66 -39.48
C GLU A 453 7.85 -19.31 -38.78
N ARG A 454 8.90 -19.00 -39.56
CA ARG A 454 10.23 -18.60 -39.06
C ARG A 454 10.39 -17.08 -38.93
N ALA A 455 9.50 -16.29 -39.53
CA ALA A 455 9.55 -14.82 -39.52
C ALA A 455 9.36 -14.22 -38.11
N GLU A 456 8.44 -14.77 -37.30
CA GLU A 456 8.22 -14.34 -35.90
C GLU A 456 9.46 -14.57 -35.03
N GLY A 457 10.18 -15.67 -35.28
CA GLY A 457 11.44 -15.96 -34.60
C GLY A 457 12.54 -14.92 -34.89
N VAL A 458 12.48 -14.23 -36.04
CA VAL A 458 13.44 -13.17 -36.42
C VAL A 458 13.28 -11.95 -35.54
N VAL A 459 12.04 -11.52 -35.33
CA VAL A 459 11.72 -10.30 -34.58
C VAL A 459 12.08 -10.47 -33.12
N ALA A 460 11.73 -11.61 -32.52
CA ALA A 460 12.12 -11.93 -31.15
C ALA A 460 13.64 -12.16 -31.01
N ALA A 461 14.33 -12.76 -31.99
CA ALA A 461 15.80 -12.86 -31.99
C ALA A 461 16.47 -11.47 -32.00
N ARG A 462 15.95 -10.55 -32.82
CA ARG A 462 16.45 -9.18 -32.93
C ARG A 462 16.26 -8.41 -31.63
N GLY A 463 15.07 -8.45 -31.03
CA GLY A 463 14.81 -7.79 -29.75
C GLY A 463 15.73 -8.27 -28.63
N MET A 464 16.01 -9.58 -28.58
CA MET A 464 16.98 -10.17 -27.65
C MET A 464 18.42 -9.68 -27.91
N ALA A 465 18.84 -9.61 -29.17
CA ALA A 465 20.17 -9.12 -29.53
C ALA A 465 20.35 -7.63 -29.22
N ASP A 466 19.36 -6.80 -29.56
CA ASP A 466 19.37 -5.37 -29.26
C ASP A 466 19.45 -5.14 -27.74
N ALA A 467 18.69 -5.92 -26.95
CA ALA A 467 18.76 -5.86 -25.50
C ALA A 467 20.13 -6.29 -24.94
N ALA A 468 20.74 -7.36 -25.49
CA ALA A 468 22.06 -7.82 -25.09
C ALA A 468 23.16 -6.78 -25.41
N ALA A 469 23.08 -6.12 -26.57
CA ALA A 469 23.99 -5.07 -26.99
C ALA A 469 23.90 -3.84 -26.07
N ILE A 470 22.68 -3.40 -25.76
CA ILE A 470 22.45 -2.28 -24.83
C ILE A 470 22.99 -2.61 -23.43
N LEU A 471 22.74 -3.83 -22.92
CA LEU A 471 23.21 -4.28 -21.61
C LEU A 471 24.74 -4.45 -21.52
N SER A 472 25.44 -4.52 -22.65
CA SER A 472 26.90 -4.70 -22.72
C SER A 472 27.65 -3.40 -22.99
N ARG A 473 26.92 -2.30 -23.27
CA ARG A 473 27.49 -0.98 -23.59
C ARG A 473 27.91 -0.21 -22.33
N ARG A 474 28.88 0.70 -22.49
CA ARG A 474 29.30 1.68 -21.46
C ARG A 474 28.40 2.90 -21.42
N TRP A 475 28.02 3.34 -20.22
CA TRP A 475 27.07 4.42 -19.98
C TRP A 475 27.69 5.56 -19.17
N SER A 476 27.36 6.81 -19.50
CA SER A 476 27.66 7.98 -18.67
C SER A 476 26.59 8.18 -17.60
N LEU A 477 25.33 7.99 -17.98
CA LEU A 477 24.16 8.15 -17.11
C LEU A 477 23.19 6.98 -17.27
N LEU A 478 22.90 6.30 -16.17
CA LEU A 478 21.78 5.38 -16.05
C LEU A 478 20.65 6.12 -15.33
N ILE A 479 19.51 6.32 -15.97
CA ILE A 479 18.42 7.14 -15.40
C ILE A 479 17.06 6.48 -15.54
N THR A 480 16.32 6.28 -14.46
CA THR A 480 15.03 5.57 -14.52
C THR A 480 14.11 5.79 -13.31
N ASN A 481 12.86 5.35 -13.46
CA ASN A 481 11.96 5.05 -12.34
C ASN A 481 11.91 3.53 -12.17
N VAL A 482 12.49 3.02 -11.08
CA VAL A 482 12.62 1.57 -10.90
C VAL A 482 11.26 0.92 -10.57
N PRO A 483 11.05 -0.36 -10.88
CA PRO A 483 9.80 -1.06 -10.53
C PRO A 483 9.68 -1.33 -9.03
N PHE A 484 8.53 -1.01 -8.42
CA PHE A 484 8.29 -1.18 -6.98
C PHE A 484 7.53 -2.50 -6.71
N LEU A 485 8.16 -3.44 -5.99
CA LEU A 485 7.53 -4.71 -5.62
C LEU A 485 8.25 -5.39 -4.45
N GLY A 486 7.65 -5.32 -3.26
CA GLY A 486 8.19 -5.94 -2.06
C GLY A 486 8.23 -7.48 -2.12
N GLU A 487 9.26 -8.08 -1.54
CA GLU A 487 9.57 -9.52 -1.56
C GLU A 487 8.36 -10.42 -1.25
N ARG A 488 7.50 -10.01 -0.31
CA ARG A 488 6.32 -10.82 0.10
C ARG A 488 5.28 -11.00 -1.00
N ARG A 489 5.24 -10.12 -2.01
CA ARG A 489 4.31 -10.22 -3.14
C ARG A 489 4.88 -11.06 -4.29
N GLN A 490 6.18 -11.30 -4.32
CA GLN A 490 6.84 -12.03 -5.39
C GLN A 490 6.54 -13.54 -5.33
N ASN A 491 6.53 -14.19 -6.48
CA ASN A 491 6.47 -15.65 -6.55
C ASN A 491 7.79 -16.30 -6.09
N SER A 492 7.76 -17.62 -5.87
CA SER A 492 8.92 -18.38 -5.36
C SER A 492 10.13 -18.32 -6.29
N GLN A 493 9.91 -18.36 -7.61
CA GLN A 493 10.98 -18.34 -8.61
C GLN A 493 11.73 -17.00 -8.60
N MET A 494 11.01 -15.88 -8.65
CA MET A 494 11.59 -14.53 -8.61
C MET A 494 12.36 -14.31 -7.31
N LYS A 495 11.76 -14.70 -6.18
CA LYS A 495 12.39 -14.60 -4.87
C LYS A 495 13.72 -15.37 -4.80
N SER A 496 13.77 -16.57 -5.39
CA SER A 496 14.98 -17.39 -5.45
C SER A 496 16.07 -16.73 -6.31
N GLU A 497 15.73 -16.28 -7.52
CA GLU A 497 16.70 -15.64 -8.42
C GLU A 497 17.25 -14.33 -7.87
N ILE A 498 16.37 -13.47 -7.33
CA ILE A 498 16.78 -12.21 -6.69
C ILE A 498 17.63 -12.50 -5.45
N GLY A 499 17.20 -13.43 -4.59
CA GLY A 499 17.92 -13.77 -3.37
C GLY A 499 19.34 -14.30 -3.62
N ARG A 500 19.54 -15.00 -4.74
CA ARG A 500 20.85 -15.54 -5.17
C ARG A 500 21.79 -14.44 -5.68
N ARG A 501 21.29 -13.50 -6.47
CA ARG A 501 22.11 -12.49 -7.17
C ARG A 501 22.28 -11.17 -6.42
N PHE A 502 21.28 -10.80 -5.61
CA PHE A 502 21.15 -9.46 -4.99
C PHE A 502 20.86 -9.56 -3.49
N ALA A 503 21.67 -10.33 -2.76
CA ALA A 503 21.40 -10.67 -1.37
C ALA A 503 21.19 -9.46 -0.44
N ALA A 504 21.93 -8.37 -0.66
CA ALA A 504 21.83 -7.12 0.11
C ALA A 504 20.62 -6.25 -0.28
N ALA A 505 20.01 -6.50 -1.43
CA ALA A 505 18.95 -5.66 -2.03
C ALA A 505 17.61 -6.40 -2.26
N LYS A 506 17.52 -7.68 -1.88
CA LYS A 506 16.40 -8.60 -2.16
C LYS A 506 15.04 -8.26 -1.54
N ALA A 507 14.98 -7.32 -0.61
CA ALA A 507 13.76 -7.01 0.13
C ALA A 507 12.70 -6.32 -0.74
N ASP A 508 13.12 -5.65 -1.82
CA ASP A 508 12.24 -5.02 -2.81
C ASP A 508 12.88 -5.08 -4.21
N LEU A 509 12.03 -5.17 -5.24
CA LEU A 509 12.49 -5.14 -6.63
C LEU A 509 13.13 -3.79 -6.99
N SER A 510 12.69 -2.69 -6.38
CA SER A 510 13.27 -1.37 -6.59
C SER A 510 14.74 -1.30 -6.17
N THR A 511 15.06 -1.81 -4.99
CA THR A 511 16.44 -1.87 -4.50
C THR A 511 17.28 -2.90 -5.26
N THR A 512 16.66 -4.00 -5.70
CA THR A 512 17.30 -4.99 -6.58
C THR A 512 17.72 -4.35 -7.89
N MET A 513 16.84 -3.53 -8.49
CA MET A 513 17.15 -2.80 -9.71
C MET A 513 18.23 -1.72 -9.49
N LEU A 514 18.20 -1.00 -8.36
CA LEU A 514 19.28 -0.07 -8.01
C LEU A 514 20.64 -0.80 -7.94
N ASP A 515 20.70 -1.95 -7.27
CA ASP A 515 21.94 -2.74 -7.17
C ASP A 515 22.39 -3.27 -8.53
N ARG A 516 21.46 -3.70 -9.38
CA ARG A 516 21.74 -4.04 -10.78
C ARG A 516 22.36 -2.86 -11.54
N LEU A 517 21.83 -1.66 -11.37
CA LEU A 517 22.35 -0.47 -12.05
C LEU A 517 23.73 -0.06 -11.54
N ARG A 518 24.00 -0.24 -10.25
CA ARG A 518 25.35 -0.07 -9.69
C ARG A 518 26.35 -1.06 -10.30
N ASN A 519 25.93 -2.31 -10.56
CA ASN A 519 26.76 -3.32 -11.20
C ASN A 519 26.96 -3.06 -12.70
N LEU A 520 25.98 -2.44 -13.37
CA LEU A 520 26.09 -2.01 -14.76
C LEU A 520 26.94 -0.73 -14.90
N ALA A 521 27.01 0.09 -13.85
CA ALA A 521 27.76 1.35 -13.83
C ALA A 521 29.27 1.08 -13.76
N GLU A 522 29.99 1.45 -14.82
CA GLU A 522 31.46 1.54 -14.80
C GLU A 522 31.92 2.73 -13.92
N PRO A 523 33.22 2.81 -13.53
CA PRO A 523 33.73 3.96 -12.80
C PRO A 523 33.37 5.29 -13.47
N ALA A 524 32.98 6.28 -12.66
CA ALA A 524 32.44 7.59 -13.05
C ALA A 524 31.05 7.62 -13.72
N CYS A 525 30.41 6.48 -13.98
CA CYS A 525 29.01 6.45 -14.40
C CYS A 525 28.10 6.93 -13.24
N THR A 526 27.04 7.68 -13.57
CA THR A 526 26.04 8.11 -12.57
C THR A 526 24.76 7.31 -12.73
N VAL A 527 24.21 6.85 -11.61
CA VAL A 527 22.89 6.23 -11.50
C VAL A 527 21.92 7.24 -10.90
N ALA A 528 20.85 7.57 -11.62
CA ALA A 528 19.81 8.51 -11.23
C ALA A 528 18.44 7.83 -11.20
N THR A 529 17.79 7.77 -10.04
CA THR A 529 16.61 6.92 -9.85
C THR A 529 15.49 7.62 -9.09
N VAL A 530 14.25 7.36 -9.52
CA VAL A 530 13.05 7.51 -8.68
C VAL A 530 12.90 6.23 -7.87
N MET A 531 12.95 6.31 -6.54
CA MET A 531 13.01 5.17 -5.61
C MET A 531 12.03 5.33 -4.44
N PRO A 532 11.60 4.24 -3.79
CA PRO A 532 10.96 4.33 -2.48
C PRO A 532 11.96 4.85 -1.43
N GLN A 533 11.56 5.81 -0.58
CA GLN A 533 12.44 6.39 0.44
C GLN A 533 12.89 5.37 1.52
N SER A 534 12.19 4.24 1.63
CA SER A 534 12.42 3.21 2.64
C SER A 534 13.85 2.65 2.65
N TRP A 535 14.54 2.59 1.50
CA TRP A 535 15.90 2.06 1.41
C TRP A 535 16.92 2.90 2.19
N MET A 536 16.66 4.20 2.40
CA MET A 536 17.53 5.09 3.16
C MET A 536 17.46 4.86 4.68
N LEU A 537 16.37 4.26 5.17
CA LEU A 537 16.02 4.26 6.60
C LEU A 537 15.79 2.86 7.19
N GLN A 538 15.18 1.93 6.44
CA GLN A 538 14.71 0.66 7.01
C GLN A 538 15.86 -0.33 7.26
N PRO A 539 15.79 -1.15 8.34
CA PRO A 539 16.85 -2.09 8.67
C PRO A 539 17.19 -3.13 7.59
N SER A 540 16.20 -3.55 6.80
CA SER A 540 16.37 -4.56 5.73
C SER A 540 17.35 -4.15 4.63
N TYR A 541 17.70 -2.87 4.52
CA TYR A 541 18.61 -2.33 3.49
C TYR A 541 19.94 -1.84 4.07
N GLN A 542 20.27 -2.21 5.31
CA GLN A 542 21.50 -1.78 5.98
C GLN A 542 22.77 -2.14 5.19
N ASP A 543 22.83 -3.37 4.65
CA ASP A 543 24.00 -3.82 3.89
C ASP A 543 24.10 -3.09 2.55
N LEU A 544 22.98 -2.90 1.84
CA LEU A 544 22.94 -2.10 0.62
C LEU A 544 23.44 -0.66 0.87
N ARG A 545 22.94 0.01 1.92
CA ARG A 545 23.40 1.36 2.28
C ARG A 545 24.89 1.40 2.60
N ARG A 546 25.40 0.40 3.31
CA ARG A 546 26.83 0.30 3.63
C ARG A 546 27.67 0.19 2.36
N ASN A 547 27.24 -0.62 1.39
CA ASN A 547 27.93 -0.76 0.12
C ASN A 547 27.91 0.56 -0.66
N ILE A 548 26.74 1.19 -0.78
CA ILE A 548 26.59 2.50 -1.45
C ILE A 548 27.50 3.56 -0.79
N LEU A 549 27.44 3.69 0.54
CA LEU A 549 28.21 4.72 1.26
C LEU A 549 29.74 4.53 1.17
N ARG A 550 30.21 3.31 0.86
CA ARG A 550 31.64 2.98 0.76
C ARG A 550 32.19 3.02 -0.65
N GLU A 551 31.36 2.66 -1.63
CA GLU A 551 31.80 2.39 -2.99
C GLU A 551 31.25 3.39 -4.02
N ASP A 552 30.25 4.20 -3.62
CA ASP A 552 29.62 5.20 -4.47
C ASP A 552 29.74 6.60 -3.84
N GLU A 553 29.70 7.63 -4.66
CA GLU A 553 29.53 9.01 -4.23
C GLU A 553 28.05 9.38 -4.33
N LEU A 554 27.41 9.72 -3.21
CA LEU A 554 26.10 10.34 -3.23
C LEU A 554 26.23 11.76 -3.81
N ASN A 555 25.46 12.10 -4.84
CA ASN A 555 25.50 13.42 -5.48
C ASN A 555 24.42 14.34 -4.89
N ILE A 556 23.16 13.97 -5.12
CA ILE A 556 22.00 14.71 -4.62
C ILE A 556 20.85 13.75 -4.31
N ILE A 557 20.13 14.02 -3.21
CA ILE A 557 18.92 13.28 -2.81
C ILE A 557 17.78 14.26 -2.52
N ALA A 558 16.64 14.08 -3.17
CA ALA A 558 15.42 14.84 -2.89
C ALA A 558 14.34 13.93 -2.30
N SER A 559 13.88 14.20 -1.07
CA SER A 559 12.74 13.47 -0.48
C SER A 559 11.43 14.12 -0.87
N LEU A 560 10.56 13.37 -1.55
CA LEU A 560 9.21 13.81 -1.93
C LEU A 560 8.18 13.32 -0.92
N GLY A 561 8.37 12.15 -0.31
CA GLY A 561 7.40 11.55 0.61
C GLY A 561 6.14 11.06 -0.10
N PRO A 562 5.00 10.91 0.60
CA PRO A 562 3.77 10.36 0.02
C PRO A 562 3.11 11.34 -0.96
N ARG A 563 2.24 10.83 -1.83
CA ARG A 563 1.49 11.60 -2.85
C ARG A 563 2.39 12.35 -3.84
N ALA A 564 3.55 11.77 -4.13
CA ALA A 564 4.46 12.31 -5.15
C ALA A 564 3.90 12.09 -6.57
N PHE A 565 3.16 11.00 -6.77
CA PHE A 565 2.39 10.70 -7.97
C PHE A 565 0.94 11.11 -7.78
N GLU A 566 0.32 11.76 -8.77
CA GLU A 566 -1.08 12.20 -8.67
C GLU A 566 -2.08 11.03 -8.68
N THR A 567 -1.75 9.95 -9.40
CA THR A 567 -2.67 8.84 -9.66
C THR A 567 -2.65 7.72 -8.63
N ILE A 568 -1.74 7.76 -7.66
CA ILE A 568 -1.74 6.78 -6.56
C ILE A 568 -2.71 7.25 -5.47
N SER A 569 -3.94 6.72 -5.48
CA SER A 569 -4.99 7.09 -4.51
C SER A 569 -5.08 6.17 -3.28
N GLY A 570 -4.50 4.95 -3.33
CA GLY A 570 -4.66 3.94 -2.28
C GLY A 570 -3.37 3.43 -1.63
N GLU A 571 -2.26 3.30 -2.37
CA GLU A 571 -0.98 2.84 -1.81
C GLU A 571 -0.14 4.03 -1.33
N ARG A 572 0.21 4.09 -0.04
CA ARG A 572 1.14 5.10 0.44
C ARG A 572 2.57 4.70 0.08
N VAL A 573 3.11 5.29 -0.98
CA VAL A 573 4.54 5.17 -1.34
C VAL A 573 5.24 6.49 -1.05
N ASP A 574 6.19 6.46 -0.11
CA ASP A 574 7.06 7.60 0.16
C ASP A 574 8.20 7.58 -0.88
N VAL A 575 8.33 8.62 -1.70
CA VAL A 575 9.25 8.65 -2.86
C VAL A 575 10.48 9.52 -2.58
N ALA A 576 11.64 9.12 -3.13
CA ALA A 576 12.85 9.90 -3.19
C ALA A 576 13.44 9.90 -4.61
N LEU A 577 14.06 11.03 -4.99
CA LEU A 577 14.88 11.18 -6.20
C LEU A 577 16.34 11.10 -5.78
N CYS A 578 17.13 10.22 -6.38
CA CYS A 578 18.52 9.99 -5.97
C CYS A 578 19.44 10.02 -7.19
N ALA A 579 20.60 10.66 -7.07
CA ALA A 579 21.70 10.52 -8.02
C ALA A 579 22.97 10.10 -7.26
N THR A 580 23.63 9.06 -7.75
CA THR A 580 24.86 8.48 -7.17
C THR A 580 25.86 8.15 -8.26
N SER A 581 27.13 8.48 -8.08
CA SER A 581 28.20 8.19 -9.04
C SER A 581 29.05 7.02 -8.59
N ARG A 582 29.42 6.12 -9.51
CA ARG A 582 30.29 4.97 -9.23
C ARG A 582 31.73 5.45 -9.03
N SER A 583 32.06 5.81 -7.80
CA SER A 583 33.37 6.31 -7.39
C SER A 583 33.54 6.11 -5.89
N VAL A 584 34.75 5.81 -5.44
CA VAL A 584 35.04 5.72 -4.01
C VAL A 584 35.03 7.14 -3.43
N SER A 585 34.09 7.40 -2.52
CA SER A 585 33.97 8.71 -1.88
C SER A 585 35.16 9.00 -0.97
N SER A 586 35.71 10.22 -1.04
CA SER A 586 36.66 10.70 -0.03
C SER A 586 35.99 10.99 1.32
N ASP A 587 36.75 11.00 2.42
CA ASP A 587 36.23 11.37 3.76
C ASP A 587 35.66 12.79 3.83
N ARG A 588 36.08 13.65 2.89
CA ARG A 588 35.60 15.03 2.76
C ARG A 588 34.38 15.14 1.86
N HIS A 589 33.95 14.06 1.21
CA HIS A 589 32.83 14.09 0.29
C HIS A 589 31.54 14.49 1.00
N ARG A 590 30.79 15.36 0.33
CA ARG A 590 29.50 15.85 0.81
C ARG A 590 28.48 15.77 -0.30
N PHE A 591 27.32 15.23 0.03
CA PHE A 591 26.18 15.19 -0.87
C PHE A 591 25.17 16.29 -0.53
N SER A 592 24.42 16.70 -1.54
CA SER A 592 23.36 17.70 -1.39
C SER A 592 22.01 17.05 -1.16
N SER A 593 21.10 17.72 -0.45
CA SER A 593 19.75 17.23 -0.26
C SER A 593 18.68 18.31 -0.27
N VAL A 594 17.51 17.94 -0.76
CA VAL A 594 16.31 18.79 -0.84
C VAL A 594 15.15 18.05 -0.17
N ASN A 595 14.38 18.74 0.68
CA ASN A 595 13.22 18.14 1.35
C ASN A 595 11.92 18.78 0.86
N ALA A 596 11.16 18.04 0.07
CA ALA A 596 9.84 18.44 -0.45
C ALA A 596 8.67 17.69 0.21
N THR A 597 8.92 16.99 1.35
CA THR A 597 7.90 16.17 2.02
C THR A 597 6.72 16.96 2.58
N ALA A 598 6.88 18.26 2.81
CA ALA A 598 5.81 19.16 3.25
C ALA A 598 4.73 19.40 2.17
N GLY A 599 5.06 19.18 0.89
CA GLY A 599 4.12 19.34 -0.23
C GLY A 599 2.98 18.34 -0.15
N ARG A 600 1.73 18.82 -0.26
CA ARG A 600 0.52 18.00 -0.08
C ARG A 600 0.13 17.22 -1.34
N ASP A 601 0.60 17.64 -2.50
CA ASP A 601 0.33 17.10 -3.84
C ASP A 601 1.58 17.23 -4.74
N SER A 602 1.48 16.78 -5.99
CA SER A 602 2.57 16.80 -6.98
C SER A 602 3.01 18.22 -7.33
N GLU A 603 2.09 19.18 -7.45
CA GLU A 603 2.37 20.58 -7.77
C GLU A 603 3.16 21.28 -6.65
N ALA A 604 2.70 21.16 -5.40
CA ALA A 604 3.41 21.71 -4.25
C ALA A 604 4.81 21.10 -4.08
N LYS A 605 4.97 19.80 -4.38
CA LYS A 605 6.28 19.13 -4.36
C LYS A 605 7.20 19.63 -5.46
N ALA A 606 6.67 19.86 -6.66
CA ALA A 606 7.42 20.45 -7.77
C ALA A 606 7.95 21.86 -7.42
N ALA A 607 7.10 22.71 -6.82
CA ALA A 607 7.53 24.02 -6.31
C ALA A 607 8.62 23.90 -5.24
N LEU A 608 8.45 22.99 -4.27
CA LEU A 608 9.45 22.77 -3.22
C LEU A 608 10.79 22.28 -3.76
N LEU A 609 10.84 21.49 -4.84
CA LEU A 609 12.12 21.12 -5.46
C LEU A 609 12.91 22.32 -6.00
N LEU A 610 12.21 23.40 -6.37
CA LEU A 610 12.81 24.65 -6.85
C LEU A 610 13.23 25.57 -5.71
N GLU A 611 12.40 25.67 -4.68
CA GLU A 611 12.47 26.72 -3.65
C GLU A 611 13.07 26.25 -2.32
N ALA A 612 12.91 24.97 -1.97
CA ALA A 612 13.38 24.47 -0.68
C ALA A 612 14.91 24.60 -0.56
N PRO A 613 15.42 24.90 0.65
CA PRO A 613 16.86 25.05 0.86
C PRO A 613 17.59 23.75 0.55
N VAL A 614 18.71 23.86 -0.16
CA VAL A 614 19.62 22.74 -0.37
C VAL A 614 20.50 22.62 0.87
N THR A 615 20.39 21.50 1.58
CA THR A 615 21.29 21.16 2.69
C THR A 615 22.44 20.29 2.18
N SER A 616 23.54 20.27 2.92
CA SER A 616 24.70 19.43 2.58
C SER A 616 25.09 18.58 3.78
N GLN A 617 25.32 17.28 3.57
CA GLN A 617 25.69 16.32 4.61
C GLN A 617 27.03 15.66 4.29
N SER A 618 27.81 15.32 5.32
CA SER A 618 28.99 14.46 5.13
C SER A 618 28.52 13.04 4.83
N GLN A 619 29.08 12.43 3.79
CA GLN A 619 28.81 11.03 3.50
C GLN A 619 29.47 10.11 4.55
N ALA A 620 30.72 10.41 4.92
CA ALA A 620 31.47 9.66 5.92
C ALA A 620 30.73 9.60 7.28
N SER A 621 30.06 10.69 7.69
CA SER A 621 29.29 10.68 8.94
C SER A 621 28.07 9.75 8.89
N GLN A 622 27.50 9.46 7.71
CA GLN A 622 26.35 8.57 7.58
C GLN A 622 26.69 7.12 7.96
N LEU A 623 27.95 6.69 7.79
CA LEU A 623 28.42 5.37 8.22
C LEU A 623 28.35 5.20 9.75
N GLY A 624 28.40 6.29 10.50
CA GLY A 624 28.26 6.31 11.95
C GLY A 624 26.80 6.34 12.45
N ASN A 625 25.83 6.59 11.57
CA ASN A 625 24.42 6.58 11.96
C ASN A 625 23.99 5.16 12.33
N PRO A 626 23.08 4.98 13.32
CA PRO A 626 22.50 3.68 13.63
C PRO A 626 21.94 3.01 12.37
N GLY A 627 22.34 1.78 12.10
CA GLY A 627 21.95 1.04 10.88
C GLY A 627 22.44 1.66 9.57
N GLN A 628 23.48 2.50 9.60
CA GLN A 628 24.01 3.26 8.46
C GLN A 628 22.91 4.01 7.67
N ARG A 629 21.96 4.63 8.37
CA ARG A 629 20.88 5.39 7.72
C ARG A 629 21.44 6.62 6.99
N ILE A 630 20.86 6.92 5.84
CA ILE A 630 21.16 8.13 5.08
C ILE A 630 20.16 9.20 5.48
N MET A 631 20.61 10.14 6.29
CA MET A 631 19.81 11.21 6.87
C MET A 631 20.01 12.50 6.08
N LEU A 632 18.92 13.17 5.69
CA LEU A 632 19.00 14.43 4.93
C LEU A 632 19.17 15.66 5.85
N VAL A 633 18.89 15.47 7.15
CA VAL A 633 19.05 16.48 8.20
C VAL A 633 19.73 15.80 9.39
N ALA A 634 20.67 16.49 10.03
CA ALA A 634 21.30 16.01 11.25
C ALA A 634 20.27 15.93 12.39
N LEU A 635 20.39 14.94 13.27
CA LEU A 635 19.56 14.86 14.48
C LEU A 635 19.94 16.01 15.43
N ALA A 636 18.96 16.83 15.80
CA ALA A 636 19.17 17.92 16.75
C ALA A 636 19.60 17.36 18.12
N GLY A 637 20.63 17.96 18.73
CA GLY A 637 21.08 17.59 20.07
C GLY A 637 21.76 16.21 20.18
N SER A 638 22.40 15.71 19.11
CA SER A 638 23.05 14.40 19.10
C SER A 638 24.15 14.28 20.17
N THR A 639 23.78 13.81 21.36
CA THR A 639 24.73 13.20 22.29
C THR A 639 25.24 11.89 21.68
N LYS A 640 26.40 11.39 22.12
CA LYS A 640 26.89 10.08 21.66
C LYS A 640 26.03 8.90 22.17
N LYS A 641 25.14 9.13 23.14
CA LYS A 641 24.31 8.10 23.76
C LYS A 641 22.89 8.11 23.21
N THR A 642 22.31 6.92 23.11
CA THR A 642 20.95 6.66 22.67
C THR A 642 20.11 6.13 23.84
N LEU A 643 18.79 6.09 23.68
CA LEU A 643 17.90 5.48 24.66
C LEU A 643 18.25 4.00 24.94
N GLY A 644 18.76 3.28 23.92
CA GLY A 644 19.21 1.90 24.00
C GLY A 644 20.41 1.66 24.91
N ASP A 645 21.18 2.70 25.25
CA ASP A 645 22.27 2.60 26.23
C ASP A 645 21.75 2.51 27.68
N PHE A 646 20.46 2.75 27.91
CA PHE A 646 19.84 2.80 29.23
C PHE A 646 18.60 1.91 29.36
N ALA A 647 18.08 1.42 28.24
CA ALA A 647 16.81 0.72 28.19
C ALA A 647 16.76 -0.36 27.10
N VAL A 648 15.90 -1.34 27.31
CA VAL A 648 15.57 -2.40 26.34
C VAL A 648 14.09 -2.36 26.02
N THR A 649 13.70 -2.94 24.89
CA THR A 649 12.29 -3.01 24.50
C THR A 649 11.97 -4.34 23.84
N TYR A 650 10.71 -4.74 23.94
CA TYR A 650 10.20 -5.98 23.38
C TYR A 650 8.91 -5.73 22.60
N GLN A 651 8.67 -6.55 21.59
CA GLN A 651 7.37 -6.59 20.93
C GLN A 651 6.36 -7.34 21.81
N GLY A 652 5.12 -6.83 21.91
CA GLY A 652 4.05 -7.51 22.64
C GLY A 652 3.42 -8.68 21.90
N VAL A 653 2.44 -9.30 22.55
CA VAL A 653 1.78 -10.52 22.10
C VAL A 653 1.06 -10.31 20.77
N LYS A 654 1.10 -11.34 19.92
CA LYS A 654 0.11 -11.54 18.84
C LYS A 654 -0.60 -12.86 19.07
N SER A 655 -1.93 -12.80 19.13
CA SER A 655 -2.77 -13.99 19.27
C SER A 655 -2.90 -14.75 17.94
N GLY A 656 -3.07 -14.01 16.83
CA GLY A 656 -3.43 -14.56 15.52
C GLY A 656 -4.95 -14.69 15.31
N ASP A 657 -5.74 -14.42 16.35
CA ASP A 657 -7.20 -14.48 16.38
C ASP A 657 -7.70 -13.70 17.63
N ASP A 658 -7.66 -12.35 17.54
CA ASP A 658 -7.95 -11.49 18.70
C ASP A 658 -9.43 -11.65 19.12
N GLU A 659 -10.31 -11.88 18.15
CA GLU A 659 -11.73 -12.12 18.35
C GLU A 659 -12.01 -13.37 19.21
N ARG A 660 -11.12 -14.37 19.20
CA ARG A 660 -11.21 -15.55 20.05
C ARG A 660 -10.53 -15.35 21.41
N PHE A 661 -9.39 -14.68 21.44
CA PHE A 661 -8.48 -14.72 22.60
C PHE A 661 -8.44 -13.44 23.43
N VAL A 662 -9.05 -12.34 22.96
CA VAL A 662 -9.00 -11.04 23.64
C VAL A 662 -10.41 -10.56 23.98
N ARG A 663 -10.58 -10.04 25.18
CA ARG A 663 -11.83 -9.44 25.69
C ARG A 663 -11.54 -8.09 26.31
N TYR A 664 -12.54 -7.22 26.39
CA TYR A 664 -12.50 -6.16 27.39
C TYR A 664 -12.76 -6.75 28.78
N PHE A 665 -12.12 -6.21 29.82
CA PHE A 665 -12.27 -6.77 31.17
C PHE A 665 -13.73 -6.75 31.66
N TRP A 666 -14.54 -5.80 31.19
CA TRP A 666 -15.95 -5.69 31.56
C TRP A 666 -16.88 -6.66 30.85
N GLU A 667 -16.38 -7.42 29.87
CA GLU A 667 -17.10 -8.57 29.31
C GLU A 667 -16.99 -9.80 30.21
N MET A 668 -16.13 -9.73 31.23
CA MET A 668 -15.88 -10.80 32.18
C MET A 668 -16.44 -10.38 33.56
N GLU A 669 -17.07 -11.33 34.26
CA GLU A 669 -17.62 -11.05 35.59
C GLU A 669 -16.53 -10.79 36.64
N ALA A 670 -15.43 -11.54 36.53
CA ALA A 670 -14.28 -11.48 37.41
C ALA A 670 -13.05 -12.03 36.69
N GLN A 671 -11.87 -11.83 37.27
CA GLN A 671 -10.65 -12.48 36.80
C GLN A 671 -10.78 -14.01 36.96
N ARG A 672 -10.56 -14.74 35.86
CA ARG A 672 -10.66 -16.21 35.80
C ARG A 672 -9.31 -16.83 35.49
N ASP A 673 -9.12 -18.08 35.93
CA ASP A 673 -7.91 -18.85 35.64
C ASP A 673 -7.66 -18.94 34.13
N GLY A 674 -6.41 -18.66 33.73
CA GLY A 674 -6.00 -18.68 32.32
C GLY A 674 -6.16 -17.35 31.58
N TRP A 675 -6.96 -16.40 32.08
CA TRP A 675 -7.02 -15.02 31.57
C TRP A 675 -5.95 -14.15 32.25
N ARG A 676 -5.35 -13.22 31.52
CA ARG A 676 -4.36 -12.26 32.03
C ARG A 676 -4.68 -10.84 31.61
N ASN A 677 -4.50 -9.88 32.51
CA ASN A 677 -4.67 -8.47 32.18
C ASN A 677 -3.65 -8.04 31.12
N MET A 678 -4.14 -7.44 30.04
CA MET A 678 -3.34 -7.02 28.89
C MET A 678 -3.47 -5.51 28.68
N GLN A 679 -2.35 -4.80 28.73
CA GLN A 679 -2.31 -3.37 28.41
C GLN A 679 -2.22 -3.14 26.90
N THR A 680 -2.96 -2.16 26.41
CA THR A 680 -2.99 -1.73 25.02
C THR A 680 -2.66 -0.23 24.89
N THR A 681 -2.83 0.32 23.70
CA THR A 681 -2.53 1.70 23.35
C THR A 681 -3.40 2.71 24.11
N VAL A 682 -2.90 3.94 24.22
CA VAL A 682 -3.61 5.11 24.74
C VAL A 682 -3.78 6.16 23.63
N GLU A 683 -4.81 7.02 23.72
CA GLU A 683 -5.02 8.07 22.72
C GLU A 683 -4.19 9.33 22.98
N LYS A 684 -3.88 9.60 24.25
CA LYS A 684 -3.07 10.72 24.73
C LYS A 684 -2.07 10.22 25.77
N SER A 685 -0.97 10.93 25.97
CA SER A 685 -0.03 10.57 27.03
C SER A 685 -0.62 10.87 28.40
N LEU A 686 -0.53 9.90 29.32
CA LEU A 686 -0.96 9.99 30.71
C LEU A 686 -0.17 8.97 31.53
N LEU A 687 -0.17 9.08 32.86
CA LEU A 687 0.62 8.17 33.69
C LEU A 687 0.14 6.72 33.62
N TYR A 688 -1.17 6.47 33.67
CA TYR A 688 -1.73 5.13 33.65
C TYR A 688 -2.95 5.07 32.72
N GLY A 689 -2.97 4.11 31.81
CA GLY A 689 -4.03 3.95 30.82
C GLY A 689 -3.77 2.78 29.88
N GLY A 690 -4.73 2.48 29.00
CA GLY A 690 -4.68 1.29 28.13
C GLY A 690 -4.97 -0.01 28.90
N ALA A 691 -5.45 0.12 30.13
CA ALA A 691 -5.71 -0.94 31.09
C ALA A 691 -7.15 -1.47 30.93
N MET A 692 -7.47 -1.99 29.74
CA MET A 692 -8.86 -2.36 29.39
C MET A 692 -9.05 -3.78 28.84
N LEU A 693 -7.99 -4.50 28.48
CA LEU A 693 -8.09 -5.82 27.83
C LEU A 693 -7.69 -6.98 28.74
N GLN A 694 -8.23 -8.16 28.43
CA GLN A 694 -7.78 -9.43 28.98
C GLN A 694 -7.47 -10.38 27.83
N LEU A 695 -6.40 -11.17 27.99
CA LEU A 695 -5.93 -12.15 27.02
C LEU A 695 -6.08 -13.55 27.60
N TRP A 696 -6.69 -14.46 26.84
CA TRP A 696 -6.67 -15.89 27.13
C TRP A 696 -5.27 -16.46 26.91
N TRP A 697 -4.53 -16.65 28.00
CA TRP A 697 -3.23 -17.31 28.03
C TRP A 697 -3.37 -18.84 28.11
N GLY A 698 -4.46 -19.35 28.70
CA GLY A 698 -4.64 -20.78 28.94
C GLY A 698 -3.54 -21.35 29.83
N LEU A 699 -3.19 -22.63 29.64
CA LEU A 699 -2.18 -23.31 30.46
C LEU A 699 -0.77 -22.73 30.25
N ASP A 700 -0.34 -22.57 29.00
CA ASP A 700 1.03 -22.19 28.65
C ASP A 700 1.14 -21.19 27.48
N GLY A 701 0.01 -20.71 26.94
CA GLY A 701 -0.03 -19.78 25.80
C GLY A 701 0.33 -20.40 24.45
N SER A 702 0.42 -21.73 24.32
CA SER A 702 0.88 -22.42 23.09
C SER A 702 0.02 -22.17 21.85
N HIS A 703 -1.23 -21.79 22.04
CA HIS A 703 -2.13 -21.41 20.94
C HIS A 703 -1.83 -20.01 20.36
N LEU A 704 -1.06 -19.16 21.05
CA LEU A 704 -0.75 -17.81 20.58
C LEU A 704 0.35 -17.82 19.53
N ILE A 705 0.11 -17.19 18.37
CA ILE A 705 1.05 -17.22 17.24
C ILE A 705 2.42 -16.60 17.58
N ARG A 706 2.45 -15.58 18.44
CA ARG A 706 3.70 -14.99 18.98
C ARG A 706 3.50 -14.54 20.43
N ARG A 707 3.85 -15.43 21.36
CA ARG A 707 3.81 -15.18 22.81
C ARG A 707 4.76 -14.09 23.30
N ARG A 708 5.94 -13.97 22.69
CA ARG A 708 6.99 -13.00 23.10
C ARG A 708 7.30 -13.07 24.61
N GLU A 709 7.49 -14.30 25.11
CA GLU A 709 7.60 -14.62 26.54
C GLU A 709 8.62 -13.77 27.30
N GLU A 710 9.79 -13.50 26.71
CA GLU A 710 10.81 -12.67 27.36
C GLU A 710 10.30 -11.27 27.70
N GLY A 711 9.59 -10.63 26.77
CA GLY A 711 8.98 -9.32 27.00
C GLY A 711 7.89 -9.39 28.08
N GLN A 712 7.06 -10.42 28.06
CA GLN A 712 5.98 -10.58 29.05
C GLN A 712 6.54 -10.88 30.45
N ARG A 713 7.63 -11.66 30.54
CA ARG A 713 8.35 -11.89 31.80
C ARG A 713 8.96 -10.60 32.35
N MET A 714 9.48 -9.74 31.47
CA MET A 714 9.99 -8.43 31.87
C MET A 714 8.89 -7.51 32.41
N ALA A 715 7.69 -7.52 31.82
CA ALA A 715 6.54 -6.77 32.33
C ALA A 715 6.16 -7.15 33.77
N ALA A 716 6.28 -8.43 34.13
CA ALA A 716 6.02 -8.89 35.49
C ALA A 716 7.12 -8.51 36.52
N GLN A 717 8.33 -8.18 36.06
CA GLN A 717 9.49 -8.00 36.92
C GLN A 717 9.97 -6.55 37.03
N ARG A 718 9.69 -5.73 36.02
CA ARG A 718 10.23 -4.38 35.90
C ARG A 718 9.19 -3.40 35.39
N ARG A 719 9.26 -2.20 35.93
CA ARG A 719 8.49 -1.07 35.40
C ARG A 719 9.02 -0.61 34.04
N ALA A 720 8.13 -0.09 33.21
CA ALA A 720 8.44 0.41 31.88
C ALA A 720 7.54 1.58 31.48
N VAL A 721 8.00 2.38 30.52
CA VAL A 721 7.15 3.33 29.79
C VAL A 721 6.63 2.64 28.53
N SER A 722 5.33 2.39 28.49
CA SER A 722 4.62 1.84 27.34
C SER A 722 4.38 2.92 26.29
N VAL A 723 4.98 2.75 25.11
CA VAL A 723 4.82 3.67 23.97
C VAL A 723 3.81 3.10 22.98
N SER A 724 2.68 3.78 22.74
CA SER A 724 1.78 3.41 21.65
C SER A 724 2.51 3.63 20.33
N GLN A 725 2.54 2.64 19.44
CA GLN A 725 3.43 2.69 18.27
C GLN A 725 2.89 3.51 17.09
N MET A 726 1.67 4.05 17.19
CA MET A 726 0.99 4.76 16.12
C MET A 726 0.87 6.26 16.44
N SER A 727 0.61 7.07 15.41
CA SER A 727 0.35 8.51 15.54
C SER A 727 1.49 9.25 16.26
N SER A 728 1.19 10.16 17.19
CA SER A 728 2.12 10.97 17.99
C SER A 728 2.86 10.19 19.09
N LEU A 729 2.78 8.86 19.10
CA LEU A 729 3.36 7.97 20.11
C LEU A 729 2.91 8.27 21.55
N PRO A 730 1.60 8.40 21.81
CA PRO A 730 1.09 8.63 23.16
C PRO A 730 1.51 7.49 24.08
N SER A 731 1.91 7.83 25.30
CA SER A 731 2.63 6.90 26.17
C SER A 731 2.10 6.94 27.61
N CYS A 732 2.24 5.81 28.30
CA CYS A 732 1.88 5.65 29.71
C CYS A 732 2.82 4.67 30.42
N ILE A 733 2.69 4.52 31.73
CA ILE A 733 3.41 3.50 32.50
C ILE A 733 2.76 2.14 32.26
N LEU A 734 3.60 1.13 32.05
CA LEU A 734 3.17 -0.27 31.97
C LEU A 734 2.79 -0.76 33.37
N SER A 735 1.56 -1.27 33.50
CA SER A 735 0.95 -1.71 34.76
C SER A 735 0.28 -3.08 34.68
N ALA A 736 0.24 -3.71 33.51
CA ALA A 736 -0.37 -5.02 33.28
C ALA A 736 0.66 -6.15 33.22
N GLU A 737 0.18 -7.38 33.38
CA GLU A 737 0.97 -8.61 33.23
C GLU A 737 1.44 -8.86 31.80
N VAL A 738 0.60 -8.47 30.83
CA VAL A 738 0.81 -8.72 29.40
C VAL A 738 0.60 -7.41 28.63
N PHE A 739 1.22 -7.29 27.46
CA PHE A 739 0.99 -6.16 26.57
C PHE A 739 0.88 -6.59 25.11
N ASP A 740 0.07 -5.88 24.35
CA ASP A 740 -0.20 -6.20 22.95
C ASP A 740 0.92 -5.75 21.99
N SER A 741 0.86 -6.23 20.74
CA SER A 741 1.86 -5.89 19.72
C SER A 741 1.76 -4.48 19.11
N ASN A 742 0.89 -3.61 19.62
CA ASN A 742 0.74 -2.21 19.23
C ASN A 742 1.36 -1.23 20.23
N VAL A 743 1.86 -1.73 21.36
CA VAL A 743 2.69 -0.98 22.29
C VAL A 743 4.14 -1.48 22.31
N SER A 744 5.05 -0.57 22.63
CA SER A 744 6.49 -0.84 22.76
C SER A 744 6.95 -0.38 24.15
N PRO A 745 6.90 -1.24 25.17
CA PRO A 745 7.42 -0.89 26.49
C PRO A 745 8.93 -0.71 26.48
N ILE A 746 9.39 0.40 27.04
CA ILE A 746 10.79 0.75 27.26
C ILE A 746 11.12 0.39 28.71
N PHE A 747 11.76 -0.77 28.89
CA PHE A 747 12.20 -1.29 30.18
C PHE A 747 13.57 -0.74 30.53
N VAL A 748 13.76 -0.36 31.79
CA VAL A 748 15.03 0.15 32.30
C VAL A 748 15.65 -0.84 33.28
N GLU A 749 16.97 -0.78 33.44
CA GLU A 749 17.66 -1.55 34.50
C GLU A 749 17.51 -0.92 35.87
N ASN A 750 17.49 0.41 35.92
CA ASN A 750 17.32 1.18 37.15
C ASN A 750 15.99 1.94 37.10
N GLU A 751 15.04 1.57 37.99
CA GLU A 751 13.71 2.21 38.05
C GLU A 751 13.76 3.71 38.37
N SER A 752 14.86 4.21 38.96
CA SER A 752 15.04 5.65 39.20
C SER A 752 15.10 6.47 37.89
N LEU A 753 15.32 5.82 36.74
CA LEU A 753 15.37 6.46 35.42
C LEU A 753 13.99 6.63 34.77
N ILE A 754 12.95 5.95 35.27
CA ILE A 754 11.62 5.98 34.67
C ILE A 754 11.04 7.40 34.57
N PRO A 755 11.11 8.25 35.61
CA PRO A 755 10.62 9.62 35.51
C PRO A 755 11.28 10.41 34.36
N ALA A 756 12.60 10.28 34.21
CA ALA A 756 13.36 10.96 33.16
C ALA A 756 13.00 10.45 31.76
N ILE A 757 12.90 9.13 31.60
CA ILE A 757 12.54 8.50 30.32
C ILE A 757 11.09 8.78 29.96
N TYR A 758 10.17 8.79 30.92
CA TYR A 758 8.78 9.16 30.69
C TYR A 758 8.67 10.59 30.17
N GLU A 759 9.33 11.57 30.83
CA GLU A 759 9.32 12.97 30.37
C GLU A 759 9.93 13.14 28.98
N PHE A 760 10.99 12.39 28.67
CA PHE A 760 11.57 12.41 27.33
C PHE A 760 10.62 11.85 26.28
N ILE A 761 10.03 10.68 26.53
CA ILE A 761 9.17 9.99 25.56
C ILE A 761 7.92 10.82 25.22
N ILE A 762 7.34 11.52 26.20
CA ILE A 762 6.17 12.38 25.96
C ILE A 762 6.52 13.74 25.33
N SER A 763 7.81 14.02 25.12
CA SER A 763 8.28 15.28 24.60
C SER A 763 8.14 15.38 23.07
N PRO A 764 7.94 16.58 22.50
CA PRO A 764 7.95 16.76 21.05
C PRO A 764 9.26 16.33 20.39
N GLU A 765 10.39 16.43 21.10
CA GLU A 765 11.71 16.04 20.60
C GLU A 765 11.81 14.54 20.31
N PHE A 766 11.19 13.68 21.13
CA PHE A 766 11.19 12.23 20.89
C PHE A 766 10.47 11.86 19.60
N TYR A 767 9.28 12.43 19.38
CA TYR A 767 8.52 12.20 18.14
C TYR A 767 9.25 12.74 16.90
N ALA A 768 9.85 13.93 16.99
CA ALA A 768 10.63 14.51 15.91
C ALA A 768 11.86 13.64 15.56
N ALA A 769 12.59 13.15 16.56
CA ALA A 769 13.72 12.25 16.36
C ALA A 769 13.29 10.91 15.75
N LYS A 770 12.14 10.35 16.18
CA LYS A 770 11.55 9.17 15.53
C LYS A 770 11.25 9.43 14.06
N GLN A 771 10.64 10.57 13.72
CA GLN A 771 10.29 10.89 12.32
C GLN A 771 11.53 11.07 11.44
N ALA A 772 12.63 11.57 11.99
CA ALA A 772 13.90 11.64 11.28
C ALA A 772 14.47 10.24 10.99
N LEU A 773 14.40 9.31 11.94
CA LEU A 773 14.93 7.95 11.80
C LEU A 773 14.01 7.01 10.99
N GLU A 774 12.69 7.22 11.05
CA GLU A 774 11.67 6.38 10.43
C GLU A 774 10.36 7.15 10.15
N THR A 775 9.97 7.21 8.87
CA THR A 775 8.74 7.89 8.41
C THR A 775 7.48 7.04 8.52
N GLY A 776 7.62 5.75 8.86
CA GLY A 776 6.51 4.79 8.95
C GLY A 776 5.47 5.20 9.99
N MET A 777 4.18 4.95 9.70
CA MET A 777 3.09 5.30 10.62
C MET A 777 3.17 4.52 11.95
N LYS A 778 3.57 3.25 11.87
CA LYS A 778 3.89 2.42 13.04
C LYS A 778 5.38 2.48 13.33
N ALA A 779 5.78 2.95 14.51
CA ALA A 779 7.17 2.97 14.93
C ALA A 779 7.71 1.55 15.16
N ASN A 780 8.90 1.25 14.66
CA ASN A 780 9.61 0.02 15.00
C ASN A 780 10.19 0.11 16.41
N ASN A 781 9.99 -0.94 17.23
CA ASN A 781 10.51 -1.00 18.61
C ASN A 781 12.01 -0.68 18.67
N GLY A 782 12.81 -1.28 17.78
CA GLY A 782 14.26 -1.07 17.74
C GLY A 782 14.67 0.34 17.32
N THR A 783 13.87 1.03 16.49
CA THR A 783 14.12 2.44 16.14
C THR A 783 14.00 3.34 17.36
N LEU A 784 13.04 3.08 18.26
CA LEU A 784 12.83 3.90 19.46
C LEU A 784 14.08 3.92 20.36
N LEU A 785 14.78 2.79 20.48
CA LEU A 785 16.03 2.71 21.24
C LEU A 785 17.20 3.46 20.60
N GLN A 786 17.15 3.76 19.31
CA GLN A 786 18.23 4.44 18.59
C GLN A 786 18.12 5.97 18.66
N ILE A 787 17.08 6.48 19.31
CA ILE A 787 16.86 7.91 19.48
C ILE A 787 17.90 8.47 20.47
N PRO A 788 18.59 9.59 20.15
CA PRO A 788 19.53 10.23 21.06
C PRO A 788 18.88 10.63 22.39
N PHE A 789 19.56 10.38 23.51
CA PHE A 789 19.02 10.65 24.85
C PHE A 789 20.05 11.34 25.74
N ASP A 790 19.69 12.52 26.25
CA ASP A 790 20.49 13.31 27.20
C ASP A 790 20.00 13.06 28.62
N LEU A 791 20.54 12.02 29.25
CA LEU A 791 20.09 11.57 30.57
C LEU A 791 20.17 12.67 31.65
N PRO A 792 21.30 13.39 31.84
CA PRO A 792 21.39 14.45 32.86
C PRO A 792 20.31 15.53 32.73
N ARG A 793 20.02 15.97 31.50
CA ARG A 793 18.97 16.97 31.25
C ARG A 793 17.60 16.47 31.69
N TRP A 794 17.24 15.24 31.27
CA TRP A 794 15.91 14.69 31.55
C TRP A 794 15.73 14.28 33.02
N GLN A 795 16.80 13.88 33.70
CA GLN A 795 16.78 13.68 35.16
C GLN A 795 16.44 14.99 35.90
N SER A 796 17.11 16.09 35.56
CA SER A 796 16.83 17.39 36.18
C SER A 796 15.40 17.90 35.92
N ILE A 797 14.83 17.62 34.75
CA ILE A 797 13.43 17.94 34.44
C ILE A 797 12.50 17.07 35.31
N ALA A 798 12.77 15.77 35.38
CA ALA A 798 11.93 14.84 36.11
C ALA A 798 11.98 15.06 37.63
N GLU A 799 13.15 15.33 38.22
CA GLU A 799 13.29 15.63 39.65
C GLU A 799 12.50 16.87 40.08
N ARG A 800 12.43 17.90 39.23
CA ARG A 800 11.62 19.10 39.48
C ARG A 800 10.12 18.83 39.43
N LYS A 801 9.69 17.92 38.56
CA LYS A 801 8.27 17.61 38.34
C LYS A 801 7.75 16.53 39.28
N TYR A 802 8.61 15.58 39.64
CA TYR A 802 8.32 14.39 40.43
C TYR A 802 9.34 14.22 41.57
N PRO A 803 9.40 15.18 42.53
CA PRO A 803 10.39 15.15 43.60
C PRO A 803 10.30 13.90 44.49
N SER A 804 9.12 13.28 44.57
CA SER A 804 8.86 12.05 45.32
C SER A 804 8.70 10.81 44.41
N GLY A 805 9.14 10.90 43.15
CA GLY A 805 8.89 9.88 42.13
C GLY A 805 7.52 10.00 41.45
N LEU A 806 7.26 9.11 40.48
CA LEU A 806 5.98 9.10 39.77
C LEU A 806 4.83 8.66 40.71
N PRO A 807 3.64 9.28 40.59
CA PRO A 807 2.45 8.83 41.29
C PRO A 807 2.17 7.33 41.07
N GLU A 808 1.60 6.67 42.08
CA GLU A 808 1.15 5.27 42.00
C GLU A 808 -0.13 5.12 41.14
N PRO A 809 -0.47 3.92 40.64
CA PRO A 809 -1.61 3.71 39.73
C PRO A 809 -2.96 4.22 40.27
N TYR A 810 -3.67 4.97 39.44
CA TYR A 810 -4.99 5.54 39.71
C TYR A 810 -5.73 5.82 38.40
N SER A 811 -7.06 5.62 38.37
CA SER A 811 -7.91 6.03 37.24
C SER A 811 -9.31 6.37 37.70
N ASP A 812 -9.86 7.47 37.19
CA ASP A 812 -11.29 7.77 37.26
C ASP A 812 -12.07 7.19 36.07
N ASP A 813 -11.40 6.78 35.00
CA ASP A 813 -12.07 6.29 33.79
C ASP A 813 -12.65 4.88 34.01
N PRO A 814 -13.98 4.68 33.90
CA PRO A 814 -14.64 3.40 34.15
C PRO A 814 -14.32 2.32 33.09
N THR A 815 -13.63 2.68 32.00
CA THR A 815 -13.10 1.74 31.01
C THR A 815 -11.72 1.20 31.38
N GLN A 816 -11.18 1.57 32.54
CA GLN A 816 -9.92 1.04 33.05
C GLN A 816 -10.18 0.11 34.23
N TRP A 817 -9.51 -1.04 34.30
CA TRP A 817 -9.65 -1.95 35.44
C TRP A 817 -9.17 -1.35 36.77
N LEU A 818 -8.40 -0.25 36.70
CA LEU A 818 -7.93 0.58 37.83
C LEU A 818 -9.03 1.46 38.44
N PHE A 819 -10.21 1.54 37.83
CA PHE A 819 -11.28 2.41 38.30
C PHE A 819 -11.81 1.97 39.67
N HIS A 820 -11.93 2.93 40.58
CA HIS A 820 -12.31 2.70 41.98
C HIS A 820 -13.80 2.38 42.19
N GLY A 821 -14.64 2.52 41.15
CA GLY A 821 -16.05 2.17 41.19
C GLY A 821 -16.98 3.23 41.78
N ASP A 822 -16.49 4.41 42.16
CA ASP A 822 -17.32 5.50 42.71
C ASP A 822 -17.83 6.43 41.59
N PRO A 823 -19.14 6.47 41.32
CA PRO A 823 -19.69 7.35 40.29
C PRO A 823 -19.53 8.85 40.59
N ARG A 824 -19.30 9.24 41.86
CA ARG A 824 -19.14 10.65 42.26
C ARG A 824 -17.84 11.28 41.77
N HIS A 825 -16.85 10.43 41.48
CA HIS A 825 -15.52 10.84 41.01
C HIS A 825 -15.26 10.39 39.56
N ALA A 826 -16.27 9.83 38.89
CA ALA A 826 -16.14 9.43 37.49
C ALA A 826 -16.09 10.66 36.56
N PRO A 827 -15.47 10.56 35.36
CA PRO A 827 -15.39 11.65 34.41
C PRO A 827 -16.78 12.15 33.99
N PRO A 828 -16.91 13.45 33.66
CA PRO A 828 -18.15 14.02 33.17
C PRO A 828 -18.80 13.21 32.04
N GLY A 829 -20.08 12.91 32.23
CA GLY A 829 -20.94 12.17 31.33
C GLY A 829 -20.87 10.65 31.47
N THR A 830 -20.22 10.12 32.51
CA THR A 830 -20.14 8.67 32.79
C THR A 830 -20.80 8.28 34.12
N GLU A 831 -21.07 9.26 34.99
CA GLU A 831 -21.51 9.08 36.37
C GLU A 831 -22.81 8.28 36.47
N LEU A 832 -23.82 8.61 35.66
CA LEU A 832 -25.10 7.88 35.64
C LEU A 832 -24.95 6.46 35.09
N HIS A 833 -24.01 6.21 34.18
CA HIS A 833 -23.72 4.87 33.68
C HIS A 833 -23.03 4.02 34.74
N VAL A 834 -22.11 4.61 35.50
CA VAL A 834 -21.46 3.94 36.65
C VAL A 834 -22.49 3.66 37.74
N ALA A 835 -23.33 4.64 38.10
CA ALA A 835 -24.40 4.45 39.08
C ALA A 835 -25.40 3.36 38.65
N LEU A 836 -25.77 3.32 37.37
CA LEU A 836 -26.65 2.28 36.83
C LEU A 836 -25.98 0.89 36.86
N ALA A 837 -24.69 0.79 36.51
CA ALA A 837 -23.93 -0.45 36.59
C ALA A 837 -23.81 -0.96 38.04
N ARG A 838 -23.57 -0.04 38.99
CA ARG A 838 -23.57 -0.33 40.43
C ARG A 838 -24.92 -0.84 40.92
N LEU A 839 -25.99 -0.14 40.56
CA LEU A 839 -27.37 -0.54 40.89
C LEU A 839 -27.68 -1.94 40.35
N ALA A 840 -27.26 -2.24 39.12
CA ALA A 840 -27.41 -3.57 38.50
C ALA A 840 -26.47 -4.65 39.08
N GLY A 841 -25.51 -4.26 39.92
CA GLY A 841 -24.64 -5.14 40.68
C GLY A 841 -23.24 -5.40 40.11
N TYR A 842 -22.78 -4.59 39.16
CA TYR A 842 -21.41 -4.68 38.64
C TYR A 842 -20.39 -4.04 39.61
N ARG A 843 -19.21 -4.65 39.69
CA ARG A 843 -18.05 -4.19 40.48
C ARG A 843 -16.82 -4.17 39.59
N TRP A 844 -15.97 -3.16 39.74
CA TRP A 844 -14.74 -3.07 38.96
C TRP A 844 -13.62 -3.95 39.56
N PRO A 845 -12.66 -4.43 38.76
CA PRO A 845 -11.58 -5.30 39.25
C PRO A 845 -10.78 -4.70 40.42
N ALA A 846 -10.48 -3.40 40.40
CA ALA A 846 -9.78 -2.73 41.50
C ALA A 846 -10.49 -2.84 42.86
N GLU A 847 -11.82 -3.03 42.87
CA GLU A 847 -12.59 -3.19 44.11
C GLU A 847 -12.50 -4.61 44.70
N THR A 848 -12.15 -5.59 43.87
CA THR A 848 -12.23 -7.02 44.23
C THR A 848 -10.86 -7.68 44.31
N ASP A 849 -9.86 -7.18 43.59
CA ASP A 849 -8.47 -7.64 43.66
C ASP A 849 -7.68 -6.88 44.74
N ALA A 850 -7.56 -7.49 45.92
CA ALA A 850 -6.80 -6.93 47.04
C ALA A 850 -5.29 -6.79 46.74
N THR A 851 -4.76 -7.57 45.79
CA THR A 851 -3.33 -7.60 45.44
C THR A 851 -2.97 -6.56 44.38
N MET A 852 -3.96 -5.93 43.75
CA MET A 852 -3.75 -4.90 42.73
C MET A 852 -2.91 -3.74 43.29
N ARG A 853 -1.87 -3.37 42.55
CA ARG A 853 -1.06 -2.19 42.85
C ARG A 853 -1.85 -0.93 42.55
N LEU A 854 -2.18 -0.17 43.60
CA LEU A 854 -3.01 1.02 43.55
C LEU A 854 -2.43 2.09 44.47
N SER A 855 -2.63 3.36 44.12
CA SER A 855 -2.28 4.49 44.97
C SER A 855 -3.07 4.49 46.28
N THR A 856 -2.53 5.16 47.30
CA THR A 856 -3.25 5.37 48.57
C THR A 856 -4.61 6.04 48.34
N GLU A 857 -4.67 6.98 47.40
CA GLU A 857 -5.89 7.64 46.99
C GLU A 857 -6.89 6.65 46.36
N ALA A 858 -6.47 5.81 45.41
CA ALA A 858 -7.35 4.78 44.83
C ALA A 858 -7.94 3.86 45.91
N ARG A 859 -7.14 3.45 46.90
CA ARG A 859 -7.62 2.62 48.02
C ARG A 859 -8.62 3.37 48.90
N ALA A 860 -8.39 4.64 49.17
CA ALA A 860 -9.34 5.48 49.89
C ALA A 860 -10.68 5.59 49.13
N ARG A 861 -10.63 5.80 47.80
CA ARG A 861 -11.83 5.81 46.95
C ARG A 861 -12.58 4.50 46.95
N ILE A 862 -11.89 3.37 46.86
CA ILE A 862 -12.52 2.04 46.94
C ILE A 862 -13.21 1.85 48.29
N ALA A 863 -12.61 2.30 49.38
CA ALA A 863 -13.23 2.25 50.70
C ALA A 863 -14.50 3.13 50.79
N GLU A 864 -14.47 4.33 50.19
CA GLU A 864 -15.65 5.19 50.06
C GLU A 864 -16.73 4.53 49.19
N ALA A 865 -16.32 3.86 48.11
CA ALA A 865 -17.21 3.19 47.18
C ALA A 865 -17.85 1.92 47.80
N ALA A 866 -17.17 1.27 48.74
CA ALA A 866 -17.71 0.15 49.51
C ALA A 866 -18.88 0.56 50.44
N ALA A 867 -18.98 1.85 50.79
CA ALA A 867 -20.08 2.40 51.59
C ALA A 867 -21.28 2.86 50.73
N LEU A 868 -21.22 2.70 49.40
CA LEU A 868 -22.34 3.03 48.51
C LEU A 868 -23.55 2.11 48.75
N PRO A 869 -24.77 2.55 48.39
CA PRO A 869 -25.97 1.76 48.61
C PRO A 869 -25.90 0.40 47.90
N PRO A 870 -26.53 -0.64 48.46
CA PRO A 870 -26.47 -1.99 47.90
C PRO A 870 -27.09 -2.03 46.50
N ALA A 871 -26.60 -2.99 45.70
CA ALA A 871 -27.15 -3.31 44.39
C ALA A 871 -28.51 -4.02 44.51
N ASP A 872 -29.23 -4.05 43.39
CA ASP A 872 -30.43 -4.86 43.25
C ASP A 872 -30.11 -6.36 43.20
N ALA A 873 -31.01 -7.17 43.76
CA ALA A 873 -30.73 -8.55 44.12
C ALA A 873 -30.56 -9.50 42.92
N ASP A 874 -31.31 -9.31 41.84
CA ASP A 874 -31.38 -10.26 40.71
C ASP A 874 -30.84 -9.71 39.38
N GLY A 875 -30.38 -8.45 39.33
CA GLY A 875 -29.87 -7.83 38.11
C GLY A 875 -30.91 -7.66 36.99
N LEU A 876 -32.21 -7.84 37.31
CA LEU A 876 -33.35 -7.59 36.43
C LEU A 876 -34.01 -6.29 36.87
N VAL A 877 -33.81 -5.23 36.09
CA VAL A 877 -34.18 -3.88 36.50
C VAL A 877 -35.24 -3.32 35.55
N PRO A 878 -36.53 -3.66 35.72
CA PRO A 878 -37.59 -3.12 34.89
C PRO A 878 -37.70 -1.61 35.07
N LEU A 879 -37.88 -0.89 33.97
CA LEU A 879 -38.15 0.56 33.98
C LEU A 879 -39.54 0.82 34.56
N ASN A 880 -40.50 -0.05 34.26
CA ASN A 880 -41.86 0.02 34.75
C ASN A 880 -41.94 -0.43 36.23
N PRO A 881 -42.85 0.15 37.04
CA PRO A 881 -43.10 -0.30 38.41
C PRO A 881 -43.89 -1.62 38.41
N LEU A 882 -43.16 -2.74 38.45
CA LEU A 882 -43.69 -4.09 38.35
C LEU A 882 -43.44 -4.86 39.65
N LEU A 883 -44.21 -5.94 39.87
CA LEU A 883 -44.10 -6.83 41.03
C LEU A 883 -44.17 -6.12 42.38
N GLY A 884 -44.91 -5.00 42.45
CA GLY A 884 -45.05 -4.18 43.65
C GLY A 884 -43.83 -3.29 43.98
N GLY A 885 -42.81 -3.27 43.11
CA GLY A 885 -41.61 -2.44 43.23
C GLY A 885 -41.72 -1.07 42.55
N ARG A 886 -40.74 -0.20 42.84
CA ARG A 886 -40.54 1.08 42.14
C ARG A 886 -39.89 0.85 40.77
N GLY A 887 -40.17 1.72 39.80
CA GLY A 887 -39.50 1.70 38.49
C GLY A 887 -38.01 2.05 38.57
N LEU A 888 -37.23 1.72 37.53
CA LEU A 888 -35.79 1.96 37.49
C LEU A 888 -35.40 3.42 37.75
N ALA A 889 -36.14 4.40 37.18
CA ALA A 889 -35.82 5.81 37.37
C ALA A 889 -35.86 6.21 38.86
N ASP A 890 -36.88 5.76 39.60
CA ASP A 890 -37.01 6.07 41.03
C ASP A 890 -36.02 5.28 41.90
N ARG A 891 -35.69 4.05 41.52
CA ARG A 891 -34.63 3.27 42.17
C ARG A 891 -33.27 3.94 41.98
N LEU A 892 -32.94 4.35 40.76
CA LEU A 892 -31.70 5.03 40.45
C LEU A 892 -31.62 6.39 41.16
N ARG A 893 -32.71 7.17 41.22
CA ARG A 893 -32.76 8.39 42.04
C ARG A 893 -32.53 8.12 43.51
N ALA A 894 -33.18 7.11 44.08
CA ALA A 894 -32.99 6.77 45.48
C ALA A 894 -31.56 6.31 45.77
N TRP A 895 -30.98 5.53 44.86
CA TRP A 895 -29.59 5.08 44.94
C TRP A 895 -28.63 6.27 44.86
N CYS A 896 -28.80 7.17 43.89
CA CYS A 896 -27.98 8.38 43.76
C CYS A 896 -28.17 9.33 44.95
N ALA A 897 -29.39 9.52 45.45
CA ALA A 897 -29.65 10.32 46.64
C ALA A 897 -28.91 9.79 47.87
N ALA A 898 -28.85 8.47 48.03
CA ALA A 898 -28.08 7.85 49.11
C ALA A 898 -26.56 7.93 48.89
N ALA A 899 -26.08 7.88 47.64
CA ALA A 899 -24.66 7.99 47.31
C ALA A 899 -24.10 9.42 47.42
N TRP A 900 -24.82 10.43 46.92
CA TRP A 900 -24.43 11.86 46.94
C TRP A 900 -24.93 12.60 48.18
N GLY A 901 -25.86 12.03 48.95
CA GLY A 901 -26.45 12.66 50.13
C GLY A 901 -27.10 14.01 49.80
N LYS A 902 -26.75 15.06 50.56
CA LYS A 902 -27.28 16.42 50.34
C LYS A 902 -26.89 17.04 49.00
N ALA A 903 -25.87 16.51 48.31
CA ALA A 903 -25.44 17.00 46.99
C ALA A 903 -26.33 16.50 45.85
N TRP A 904 -27.24 15.55 46.11
CA TRP A 904 -28.23 15.11 45.14
C TRP A 904 -29.43 16.05 45.12
N THR A 905 -29.53 16.87 44.07
CA THR A 905 -30.68 17.75 43.82
C THR A 905 -31.23 17.51 42.41
N ALA A 906 -32.36 18.15 42.09
CA ALA A 906 -32.93 18.11 40.74
C ALA A 906 -31.97 18.74 39.71
N GLU A 907 -31.23 19.78 40.11
CA GLU A 907 -30.20 20.41 39.30
C GLU A 907 -29.02 19.47 39.03
N THR A 908 -28.57 18.71 40.04
CA THR A 908 -27.52 17.70 39.87
C THR A 908 -27.99 16.59 38.91
N GLU A 909 -29.22 16.07 39.06
CA GLU A 909 -29.79 15.07 38.11
C GLU A 909 -29.77 15.61 36.67
N ALA A 910 -30.27 16.83 36.46
CA ALA A 910 -30.30 17.46 35.14
C ALA A 910 -28.89 17.70 34.56
N ALA A 911 -27.94 18.12 35.39
CA ALA A 911 -26.55 18.35 34.98
C ALA A 911 -25.85 17.05 34.55
N LEU A 912 -26.06 15.96 35.28
CA LEU A 912 -25.47 14.66 34.92
C LEU A 912 -26.06 14.09 33.63
N ILE A 913 -27.38 14.26 33.40
CA ILE A 913 -28.02 13.88 32.12
C ILE A 913 -27.45 14.71 30.96
N ALA A 914 -27.29 16.02 31.15
CA ALA A 914 -26.73 16.91 30.14
C ALA A 914 -25.28 16.51 29.80
N ALA A 915 -24.44 16.24 30.81
CA ALA A 915 -23.06 15.79 30.62
C ALA A 915 -22.98 14.46 29.87
N ALA A 916 -23.87 13.50 30.15
CA ALA A 916 -23.92 12.22 29.44
C ALA A 916 -24.26 12.41 27.95
N CYS A 917 -25.22 13.29 27.65
CA CYS A 917 -25.57 13.66 26.28
C CYS A 917 -24.42 14.38 25.56
N GLU A 918 -23.75 15.33 26.22
CA GLU A 918 -22.62 16.06 25.65
C GLU A 918 -21.47 15.11 25.30
N ARG A 919 -21.08 14.23 26.23
CA ARG A 919 -20.05 13.19 26.00
C ARG A 919 -20.41 12.31 24.81
N ALA A 920 -21.66 11.90 24.71
CA ALA A 920 -22.15 11.08 23.60
C ALA A 920 -22.29 11.83 22.28
N ARG A 921 -22.24 13.17 22.30
CA ARG A 921 -22.54 14.10 21.18
C ARG A 921 -24.00 14.06 20.72
N ASP A 922 -24.91 13.91 21.68
CA ASP A 922 -26.35 13.90 21.46
C ASP A 922 -26.93 15.31 21.57
N LYS A 923 -28.02 15.58 20.87
CA LYS A 923 -28.82 16.81 21.03
C LYS A 923 -30.05 16.48 21.87
N PRO A 924 -30.01 16.62 23.20
CA PRO A 924 -31.17 16.31 24.02
C PRO A 924 -32.26 17.39 23.85
N PRO A 925 -33.53 17.05 24.07
CA PRO A 925 -34.59 18.05 24.21
C PRO A 925 -34.32 19.00 25.38
N ARG A 926 -34.95 20.19 25.38
CA ARG A 926 -34.72 21.27 26.37
C ARG A 926 -34.88 20.85 27.84
N SER A 927 -35.67 19.83 28.13
CA SER A 927 -35.80 19.23 29.46
C SER A 927 -35.94 17.72 29.30
N LEU A 928 -34.86 16.98 29.55
CA LEU A 928 -34.82 15.52 29.49
C LEU A 928 -34.80 14.97 30.92
N THR A 929 -35.88 14.29 31.32
CA THR A 929 -35.96 13.65 32.65
C THR A 929 -35.13 12.36 32.67
N LEU A 930 -34.78 11.87 33.87
CA LEU A 930 -34.03 10.61 34.00
C LEU A 930 -34.75 9.41 33.37
N ASP A 931 -36.08 9.31 33.54
CA ASP A 931 -36.87 8.23 32.90
C ASP A 931 -36.83 8.32 31.37
N ALA A 932 -37.00 9.53 30.81
CA ALA A 932 -36.92 9.74 29.37
C ALA A 932 -35.50 9.43 28.83
N TRP A 933 -34.45 9.80 29.56
CA TRP A 933 -33.06 9.47 29.22
C TRP A 933 -32.82 7.95 29.22
N LEU A 934 -33.31 7.24 30.26
CA LEU A 934 -33.21 5.78 30.36
C LEU A 934 -33.89 5.07 29.18
N ARG A 935 -35.03 5.58 28.72
CA ARG A 935 -35.81 5.00 27.60
C ARG A 935 -35.21 5.26 26.22
N THR A 936 -34.52 6.39 26.05
CA THR A 936 -34.20 6.88 24.69
C THR A 936 -32.71 7.04 24.40
N HIS A 937 -31.86 7.22 25.41
CA HIS A 937 -30.45 7.58 25.20
C HIS A 937 -29.50 6.61 25.89
N ALA A 938 -29.81 6.19 27.13
CA ALA A 938 -28.90 5.43 27.98
C ALA A 938 -28.31 4.18 27.30
N ALA A 939 -29.12 3.36 26.62
CA ALA A 939 -28.65 2.13 25.96
C ALA A 939 -27.52 2.38 24.95
N ARG A 940 -27.70 3.37 24.05
CA ARG A 940 -26.71 3.74 23.04
C ARG A 940 -25.48 4.39 23.64
N GLN A 941 -25.67 5.26 24.64
CA GLN A 941 -24.56 5.92 25.32
C GLN A 941 -23.70 4.90 26.08
N HIS A 942 -24.33 3.91 26.73
CA HIS A 942 -23.65 2.84 27.45
C HIS A 942 -22.85 1.94 26.48
N ALA A 943 -23.46 1.54 25.36
CA ALA A 943 -22.76 0.80 24.31
C ALA A 943 -21.53 1.56 23.79
N LYS A 944 -21.67 2.87 23.50
CA LYS A 944 -20.57 3.72 23.06
C LYS A 944 -19.47 3.87 24.11
N LEU A 945 -19.83 4.03 25.38
CA LEU A 945 -18.88 4.15 26.49
C LEU A 945 -18.04 2.87 26.64
N PHE A 946 -18.64 1.70 26.47
CA PHE A 946 -18.00 0.40 26.59
C PHE A 946 -17.68 -0.25 25.23
N HIS A 947 -17.31 0.58 24.25
CA HIS A 947 -16.70 0.17 22.97
C HIS A 947 -17.54 -0.84 22.16
N ASP A 948 -18.85 -0.63 22.15
CA ASP A 948 -19.84 -1.53 21.54
C ASP A 948 -19.77 -2.97 22.08
N ARG A 949 -19.30 -3.14 23.32
CA ARG A 949 -19.35 -4.38 24.11
C ARG A 949 -20.06 -4.11 25.44
N PRO A 950 -21.34 -3.67 25.43
CA PRO A 950 -22.06 -3.33 26.65
C PRO A 950 -22.34 -4.58 27.49
N PHE A 951 -22.18 -4.48 28.80
CA PHE A 951 -22.54 -5.53 29.77
C PHE A 951 -23.88 -5.27 30.47
N LEU A 952 -24.51 -4.11 30.22
CA LEU A 952 -25.92 -3.85 30.53
C LEU A 952 -26.72 -3.80 29.22
N TRP A 953 -27.80 -4.58 29.14
CA TRP A 953 -28.65 -4.65 27.95
C TRP A 953 -30.05 -4.12 28.25
N TRP A 954 -30.60 -3.33 27.32
CA TRP A 954 -31.96 -2.81 27.41
C TRP A 954 -32.88 -3.67 26.54
N ILE A 955 -33.69 -4.50 27.18
CA ILE A 955 -34.69 -5.34 26.52
C ILE A 955 -36.00 -4.55 26.44
N THR A 956 -36.61 -4.49 25.27
CA THR A 956 -37.82 -3.68 24.99
C THR A 956 -38.81 -4.42 24.10
N ASP A 957 -40.09 -4.09 24.23
CA ASP A 957 -41.15 -4.49 23.30
C ASP A 957 -41.21 -3.63 22.02
N GLY A 958 -40.30 -2.67 21.90
CA GLY A 958 -40.17 -1.77 20.75
C GLY A 958 -41.01 -0.49 20.86
N ARG A 959 -41.82 -0.34 21.91
CA ARG A 959 -42.63 0.86 22.13
C ARG A 959 -41.92 1.84 23.07
N SER A 960 -42.13 3.14 22.84
CA SER A 960 -41.60 4.19 23.72
C SER A 960 -42.30 4.20 25.10
N ASP A 961 -43.57 3.82 25.14
CA ASP A 961 -44.42 3.77 26.34
C ASP A 961 -44.66 2.34 26.88
N GLY A 962 -43.98 1.35 26.31
CA GLY A 962 -44.17 -0.07 26.62
C GLY A 962 -43.25 -0.62 27.71
N PHE A 963 -43.07 -1.93 27.67
CA PHE A 963 -42.17 -2.67 28.55
C PHE A 963 -40.72 -2.36 28.20
N MET A 964 -39.92 -2.07 29.23
CA MET A 964 -38.47 -2.03 29.09
C MET A 964 -37.81 -2.50 30.38
N ALA A 965 -36.70 -3.23 30.26
CA ALA A 965 -35.88 -3.64 31.39
C ALA A 965 -34.39 -3.55 31.05
N VAL A 966 -33.60 -3.11 32.04
CA VAL A 966 -32.14 -3.23 31.99
C VAL A 966 -31.75 -4.55 32.64
N VAL A 967 -30.95 -5.35 31.94
CA VAL A 967 -30.44 -6.62 32.44
C VAL A 967 -28.91 -6.58 32.52
N HIS A 968 -28.36 -7.16 33.59
CA HIS A 968 -26.93 -7.34 33.75
C HIS A 968 -26.48 -8.65 33.08
N TYR A 969 -25.69 -8.53 32.01
CA TYR A 969 -25.23 -9.65 31.17
C TYR A 969 -24.67 -10.82 31.97
N HIS A 970 -23.75 -10.57 32.91
CA HIS A 970 -23.12 -11.62 33.72
C HIS A 970 -24.10 -12.41 34.60
N ARG A 971 -25.25 -11.82 34.94
CA ARG A 971 -26.28 -12.42 35.80
C ARG A 971 -27.49 -12.95 35.01
N LEU A 972 -27.52 -12.76 33.70
CA LEU A 972 -28.62 -13.19 32.85
C LEU A 972 -28.50 -14.69 32.55
N THR A 973 -28.71 -15.52 33.56
CA THR A 973 -28.81 -16.97 33.41
C THR A 973 -30.10 -17.38 32.70
N ARG A 974 -30.25 -18.67 32.35
CA ARG A 974 -31.52 -19.23 31.86
C ARG A 974 -32.68 -18.95 32.79
N ASP A 975 -32.47 -19.09 34.09
CA ASP A 975 -33.50 -18.84 35.10
C ASP A 975 -33.84 -17.36 35.20
N ALA A 976 -32.84 -16.47 35.12
CA ALA A 976 -33.08 -15.03 35.10
C ALA A 976 -33.82 -14.57 33.85
N LEU A 977 -33.48 -15.10 32.67
CA LEU A 977 -34.18 -14.81 31.42
C LEU A 977 -35.61 -15.35 31.44
N SER A 978 -35.82 -16.55 31.98
CA SER A 978 -37.15 -17.14 32.16
C SER A 978 -37.99 -16.29 33.13
N ARG A 979 -37.39 -15.82 34.23
CA ARG A 979 -38.07 -14.90 35.16
C ARG A 979 -38.45 -13.59 34.49
N LEU A 980 -37.58 -13.02 33.66
CA LEU A 980 -37.90 -11.82 32.89
C LEU A 980 -39.10 -12.06 31.96
N ALA A 981 -39.08 -13.16 31.20
CA ALA A 981 -40.10 -13.47 30.19
C ALA A 981 -41.47 -13.82 30.79
N PHE A 982 -41.51 -14.62 31.85
CA PHE A 982 -42.75 -15.18 32.38
C PHE A 982 -43.28 -14.48 33.63
N HIS A 983 -42.41 -13.94 34.49
CA HIS A 983 -42.83 -13.31 35.74
C HIS A 983 -42.85 -11.79 35.65
N VAL A 984 -41.74 -11.16 35.23
CA VAL A 984 -41.64 -9.69 35.18
C VAL A 984 -42.51 -9.15 34.04
N LEU A 985 -42.33 -9.65 32.81
CA LEU A 985 -43.16 -9.30 31.67
C LEU A 985 -44.59 -9.84 31.82
N GLY A 986 -44.77 -10.97 32.52
CA GLY A 986 -46.10 -11.51 32.88
C GLY A 986 -46.92 -10.56 33.76
N ASP A 987 -46.32 -9.97 34.80
CA ASP A 987 -46.98 -8.94 35.62
C ASP A 987 -47.34 -7.70 34.80
N HIS A 988 -46.47 -7.30 33.86
CA HIS A 988 -46.77 -6.20 32.94
C HIS A 988 -47.98 -6.52 32.04
N LEU A 989 -48.02 -7.71 31.46
CA LEU A 989 -49.15 -8.19 30.66
C LEU A 989 -50.45 -8.25 31.46
N ALA A 990 -50.39 -8.76 32.70
CA ALA A 990 -51.55 -8.82 33.59
C ALA A 990 -52.10 -7.43 33.92
N ARG A 991 -51.23 -6.43 34.09
CA ARG A 991 -51.64 -5.03 34.31
C ARG A 991 -52.21 -4.35 33.08
N LEU A 992 -51.76 -4.73 31.88
CA LEU A 992 -52.28 -4.18 30.62
C LEU A 992 -53.66 -4.76 30.27
N GLY A 993 -53.95 -6.00 30.63
CA GLY A 993 -55.23 -6.64 30.31
C GLY A 993 -55.50 -6.66 28.80
N ASP A 994 -56.62 -6.05 28.38
CA ASP A 994 -57.04 -5.95 26.97
C ASP A 994 -56.48 -4.70 26.24
N ASP A 995 -55.56 -3.95 26.86
CA ASP A 995 -54.93 -2.80 26.24
C ASP A 995 -54.18 -3.21 24.95
N PRO A 996 -54.32 -2.47 23.83
CA PRO A 996 -53.60 -2.76 22.57
C PRO A 996 -52.08 -2.89 22.72
N ARG A 997 -51.47 -2.30 23.75
CA ARG A 997 -50.05 -2.43 24.09
C ARG A 997 -49.67 -3.84 24.52
N ALA A 998 -50.62 -4.64 25.02
CA ALA A 998 -50.37 -6.02 25.44
C ALA A 998 -49.86 -6.89 24.30
N GLU A 999 -50.22 -6.61 23.05
CA GLU A 999 -49.74 -7.40 21.90
C GLU A 999 -48.23 -7.26 21.69
N ALA A 1000 -47.68 -6.05 21.82
CA ALA A 1000 -46.24 -5.83 21.72
C ALA A 1000 -45.49 -6.61 22.82
N ALA A 1001 -46.02 -6.59 24.05
CA ALA A 1001 -45.48 -7.36 25.17
C ALA A 1001 -45.60 -8.89 24.95
N ARG A 1002 -46.68 -9.40 24.36
CA ARG A 1002 -46.80 -10.83 23.99
C ARG A 1002 -45.82 -11.23 22.87
N ILE A 1003 -45.59 -10.36 21.90
CA ILE A 1003 -44.56 -10.59 20.86
C ILE A 1003 -43.17 -10.65 21.51
N LEU A 1004 -42.86 -9.74 22.43
CA LEU A 1004 -41.61 -9.79 23.18
C LEU A 1004 -41.48 -11.09 23.97
N GLN A 1005 -42.53 -11.51 24.69
CA GLN A 1005 -42.53 -12.75 25.47
C GLN A 1005 -42.18 -13.97 24.60
N ARG A 1006 -42.87 -14.13 23.47
CA ARG A 1006 -42.58 -15.21 22.49
C ARG A 1006 -41.14 -15.17 21.98
N LYS A 1007 -40.58 -13.99 21.69
CA LYS A 1007 -39.19 -13.86 21.25
C LYS A 1007 -38.20 -14.24 22.35
N LEU A 1008 -38.45 -13.88 23.60
CA LEU A 1008 -37.61 -14.28 24.72
C LEU A 1008 -37.68 -15.80 24.95
N GLU A 1009 -38.84 -16.42 24.80
CA GLU A 1009 -39.00 -17.89 24.82
C GLU A 1009 -38.14 -18.57 23.76
N GLN A 1010 -38.16 -18.06 22.52
CA GLN A 1010 -37.33 -18.59 21.43
C GLN A 1010 -35.83 -18.45 21.71
N ILE A 1011 -35.39 -17.38 22.38
CA ILE A 1011 -33.99 -17.23 22.84
C ILE A 1011 -33.67 -18.24 23.95
N ILE A 1012 -34.58 -18.47 24.91
CA ILE A 1012 -34.41 -19.45 25.98
C ILE A 1012 -34.24 -20.87 25.40
N GLU A 1013 -35.06 -21.22 24.41
CA GLU A 1013 -34.96 -22.49 23.67
C GLU A 1013 -33.68 -22.55 22.85
N GLY A 1014 -33.33 -21.47 22.15
CA GLY A 1014 -32.12 -21.27 21.36
C GLY A 1014 -31.96 -22.25 20.19
N ASP A 1015 -33.07 -22.50 19.48
CA ASP A 1015 -33.05 -23.06 18.12
C ASP A 1015 -32.77 -21.96 17.08
N ALA A 1016 -32.38 -22.35 15.86
CA ALA A 1016 -32.11 -21.41 14.78
C ALA A 1016 -33.33 -20.50 14.48
N PRO A 1017 -33.15 -19.17 14.33
CA PRO A 1017 -31.89 -18.43 14.25
C PRO A 1017 -31.36 -17.85 15.58
N TYR A 1018 -31.91 -18.25 16.72
CA TYR A 1018 -31.60 -17.69 18.05
C TYR A 1018 -30.57 -18.50 18.84
N ASP A 1019 -29.90 -19.47 18.21
CA ASP A 1019 -28.82 -20.21 18.83
C ASP A 1019 -27.55 -19.38 18.99
N ILE A 1020 -26.80 -19.64 20.06
CA ILE A 1020 -25.43 -19.14 20.19
C ILE A 1020 -24.52 -20.10 19.41
N PHE A 1021 -23.78 -19.54 18.45
CA PHE A 1021 -22.78 -20.25 17.68
C PHE A 1021 -21.39 -19.65 17.91
N VAL A 1022 -20.43 -20.53 18.19
CA VAL A 1022 -19.06 -20.15 18.56
C VAL A 1022 -18.08 -20.96 17.70
N ARG A 1023 -17.48 -20.35 16.68
CA ARG A 1023 -16.69 -21.09 15.68
C ARG A 1023 -15.47 -21.82 16.22
N TRP A 1024 -14.96 -21.47 17.39
CA TRP A 1024 -13.82 -22.16 18.00
C TRP A 1024 -14.21 -23.35 18.86
N LYS A 1025 -15.51 -23.61 19.04
CA LYS A 1025 -16.03 -24.76 19.79
C LYS A 1025 -16.52 -25.85 18.84
N PRO A 1026 -16.18 -27.13 19.07
CA PRO A 1026 -16.81 -28.23 18.35
C PRO A 1026 -18.31 -28.34 18.71
N LEU A 1027 -19.07 -29.07 17.89
CA LEU A 1027 -20.54 -29.16 18.00
C LEU A 1027 -21.06 -29.56 19.40
N HIS A 1028 -20.35 -30.46 20.11
CA HIS A 1028 -20.76 -30.91 21.44
C HIS A 1028 -20.41 -29.92 22.57
N GLU A 1029 -19.61 -28.88 22.30
CA GLU A 1029 -19.28 -27.79 23.23
C GLU A 1029 -20.12 -26.52 22.93
N GLN A 1030 -20.91 -26.51 21.85
CA GLN A 1030 -21.81 -25.38 21.54
C GLN A 1030 -22.92 -25.24 22.60
N PRO A 1031 -23.27 -24.02 23.04
CA PRO A 1031 -24.35 -23.78 24.01
C PRO A 1031 -25.69 -24.44 23.65
N LEU A 1032 -26.43 -24.91 24.67
CA LEU A 1032 -27.77 -25.48 24.52
C LEU A 1032 -28.82 -24.49 25.01
N GLY A 1033 -29.56 -23.89 24.09
CA GLY A 1033 -30.46 -22.80 24.43
C GLY A 1033 -29.73 -21.58 24.98
N TRP A 1034 -30.40 -20.80 25.82
CA TRP A 1034 -29.76 -19.73 26.56
C TRP A 1034 -28.96 -20.29 27.74
N ASP A 1035 -27.70 -20.61 27.46
CA ASP A 1035 -26.66 -21.01 28.43
C ASP A 1035 -25.30 -20.47 27.95
N PRO A 1036 -25.10 -19.13 27.95
CA PRO A 1036 -23.94 -18.50 27.36
C PRO A 1036 -22.67 -18.83 28.16
N ASP A 1037 -21.58 -19.11 27.44
CA ASP A 1037 -20.25 -19.12 28.06
C ASP A 1037 -19.70 -17.69 28.03
N LEU A 1038 -19.51 -17.10 29.21
CA LEU A 1038 -19.06 -15.72 29.33
C LEU A 1038 -17.66 -15.48 28.72
N ASP A 1039 -16.82 -16.52 28.63
CA ASP A 1039 -15.48 -16.44 28.03
C ASP A 1039 -15.55 -16.16 26.51
N ASP A 1040 -16.68 -16.45 25.87
CA ASP A 1040 -16.93 -16.13 24.46
C ASP A 1040 -17.17 -14.62 24.23
N GLY A 1041 -17.42 -13.87 25.31
CA GLY A 1041 -17.58 -12.41 25.31
C GLY A 1041 -18.97 -11.94 24.87
N VAL A 1042 -19.22 -10.64 25.09
CA VAL A 1042 -20.50 -10.01 24.77
C VAL A 1042 -20.81 -10.15 23.28
N ARG A 1043 -19.79 -10.03 22.41
CA ARG A 1043 -19.95 -10.07 20.95
C ARG A 1043 -20.74 -11.28 20.45
N LEU A 1044 -20.46 -12.47 20.99
CA LEU A 1044 -21.12 -13.70 20.56
C LEU A 1044 -22.42 -13.94 21.32
N ASN A 1045 -22.43 -13.66 22.63
CA ASN A 1045 -23.58 -13.96 23.48
C ASN A 1045 -24.75 -13.00 23.28
N ILE A 1046 -24.54 -11.79 22.76
CA ILE A 1046 -25.61 -10.84 22.46
C ILE A 1046 -26.36 -11.15 21.15
N ARG A 1047 -25.80 -12.01 20.28
CA ARG A 1047 -26.34 -12.30 18.93
C ARG A 1047 -27.82 -12.70 18.92
N PRO A 1048 -28.30 -13.65 19.76
CA PRO A 1048 -29.71 -14.03 19.75
C PRO A 1048 -30.68 -12.86 20.00
N PHE A 1049 -30.28 -11.91 20.82
CA PHE A 1049 -31.09 -10.71 21.13
C PHE A 1049 -31.11 -9.71 19.97
N ILE A 1050 -29.99 -9.61 19.23
CA ILE A 1050 -29.92 -8.81 18.00
C ILE A 1050 -30.83 -9.43 16.94
N GLU A 1051 -30.71 -10.74 16.69
CA GLU A 1051 -31.54 -11.46 15.70
C GLU A 1051 -33.03 -11.41 16.04
N ALA A 1052 -33.38 -11.49 17.33
CA ALA A 1052 -34.76 -11.33 17.76
C ALA A 1052 -35.28 -9.88 17.66
N GLY A 1053 -34.38 -8.89 17.55
CA GLY A 1053 -34.75 -7.48 17.52
C GLY A 1053 -35.42 -7.00 18.80
N VAL A 1054 -34.93 -7.46 19.96
CA VAL A 1054 -35.50 -7.13 21.30
C VAL A 1054 -34.66 -6.11 22.08
N LEU A 1055 -33.55 -5.65 21.51
CA LEU A 1055 -32.68 -4.64 22.13
C LEU A 1055 -33.13 -3.22 21.76
N ALA A 1056 -33.17 -2.33 22.74
CA ALA A 1056 -33.47 -0.91 22.50
C ALA A 1056 -32.39 -0.21 21.65
N HIS A 1057 -31.17 -0.74 21.64
CA HIS A 1057 -30.09 -0.32 20.76
C HIS A 1057 -29.22 -1.51 20.39
N VAL A 1058 -28.94 -1.66 19.09
CA VAL A 1058 -27.97 -2.63 18.57
C VAL A 1058 -26.60 -1.95 18.48
N PRO A 1059 -25.57 -2.44 19.21
CA PRO A 1059 -24.24 -1.84 19.15
C PRO A 1059 -23.63 -1.91 17.76
N ASN A 1060 -23.07 -0.80 17.26
CA ASN A 1060 -22.60 -0.70 15.88
C ASN A 1060 -21.37 -1.59 15.61
N GLY A 1061 -20.47 -1.72 16.59
CA GLY A 1061 -19.23 -2.49 16.50
C GLY A 1061 -19.35 -3.99 16.77
N VAL A 1062 -20.56 -4.55 16.90
CA VAL A 1062 -20.78 -5.99 17.04
C VAL A 1062 -20.97 -6.62 15.66
N HIS A 1063 -19.87 -7.13 15.10
CA HIS A 1063 -19.88 -7.92 13.86
C HIS A 1063 -19.65 -9.39 14.19
N TYR A 1064 -20.59 -10.26 13.79
CA TYR A 1064 -20.56 -11.71 14.03
C TYR A 1064 -20.76 -12.52 12.75
N ARG A 1065 -20.48 -11.95 11.56
CA ARG A 1065 -20.62 -12.67 10.29
C ARG A 1065 -19.36 -13.45 9.92
N THR A 1066 -18.29 -12.74 9.62
CA THR A 1066 -16.99 -13.32 9.27
C THR A 1066 -15.88 -12.57 9.97
N ASP A 1067 -14.94 -13.30 10.56
CA ASP A 1067 -13.73 -12.72 11.13
C ASP A 1067 -12.62 -12.67 10.06
N ARG A 1068 -11.66 -11.76 10.24
CA ARG A 1068 -10.53 -11.66 9.33
C ARG A 1068 -9.57 -12.85 9.54
N GLY A 1069 -9.03 -13.37 8.43
CA GLY A 1069 -8.01 -14.42 8.44
C GLY A 1069 -8.55 -15.79 8.04
N LYS A 1070 -7.72 -16.81 8.16
CA LYS A 1070 -8.09 -18.21 7.94
C LYS A 1070 -7.83 -19.03 9.19
N ASP A 1071 -8.70 -19.99 9.45
CA ASP A 1071 -8.49 -20.97 10.50
C ASP A 1071 -7.46 -22.02 10.10
N VAL A 1072 -6.88 -22.67 11.11
CA VAL A 1072 -5.96 -23.79 10.93
C VAL A 1072 -6.75 -25.08 10.66
N ALA A 1073 -6.12 -26.05 9.99
CA ALA A 1073 -6.78 -27.32 9.63
C ALA A 1073 -7.34 -28.09 10.83
N SER A 1074 -6.78 -27.88 12.03
CA SER A 1074 -7.26 -28.49 13.29
C SER A 1074 -8.45 -27.77 13.93
N ALA A 1075 -8.92 -26.65 13.36
CA ALA A 1075 -10.08 -25.94 13.90
C ALA A 1075 -11.38 -26.74 13.65
N PRO A 1076 -12.35 -26.73 14.59
CA PRO A 1076 -13.49 -27.63 14.53
C PRO A 1076 -14.36 -27.54 13.26
N TRP A 1077 -14.38 -26.37 12.62
CA TRP A 1077 -15.23 -26.10 11.44
C TRP A 1077 -14.42 -25.90 10.15
N TYR A 1078 -13.12 -26.19 10.15
CA TYR A 1078 -12.25 -25.95 9.00
C TYR A 1078 -12.73 -26.67 7.74
N SER A 1079 -13.12 -27.94 7.85
CA SER A 1079 -13.59 -28.75 6.73
C SER A 1079 -14.91 -28.27 6.14
N VAL A 1080 -15.79 -27.70 6.99
CA VAL A 1080 -17.09 -27.19 6.58
C VAL A 1080 -16.95 -25.85 5.86
N PHE A 1081 -16.03 -24.99 6.31
CA PHE A 1081 -15.86 -23.64 5.78
C PHE A 1081 -14.60 -23.45 4.92
N ASN A 1082 -13.90 -24.52 4.56
CA ASN A 1082 -12.62 -24.49 3.84
C ASN A 1082 -11.60 -23.50 4.44
N GLY A 1083 -11.56 -23.44 5.78
CA GLY A 1083 -10.71 -22.54 6.56
C GLY A 1083 -11.19 -21.09 6.67
N GLU A 1084 -12.37 -20.71 6.16
CA GLU A 1084 -12.95 -19.40 6.41
C GLU A 1084 -13.43 -19.27 7.87
N ARG A 1085 -13.17 -18.11 8.48
CA ARG A 1085 -13.63 -17.79 9.84
C ARG A 1085 -15.06 -17.29 9.83
N ARG A 1086 -16.01 -18.20 9.60
CA ARG A 1086 -17.45 -17.90 9.57
C ARG A 1086 -18.08 -18.05 10.95
N ASN A 1087 -18.76 -17.00 11.40
CA ASN A 1087 -19.53 -16.94 12.65
C ASN A 1087 -21.04 -16.89 12.40
N ASP A 1088 -21.48 -16.50 11.19
CA ASP A 1088 -22.89 -16.58 10.78
C ASP A 1088 -23.24 -18.00 10.31
N HIS A 1089 -23.34 -18.88 11.29
CA HIS A 1089 -23.79 -20.25 11.18
C HIS A 1089 -24.77 -20.55 12.32
N HIS A 1090 -25.66 -21.51 12.09
CA HIS A 1090 -26.70 -21.92 13.03
C HIS A 1090 -26.68 -23.44 13.15
N THR A 1091 -26.84 -23.92 14.38
CA THR A 1091 -26.80 -25.33 14.74
C THR A 1091 -28.04 -25.69 15.54
N THR A 1092 -28.67 -26.81 15.21
CA THR A 1092 -29.92 -27.24 15.86
C THR A 1092 -29.65 -27.87 17.23
N LEU A 1093 -30.62 -27.81 18.15
CA LEU A 1093 -30.53 -28.49 19.43
C LEU A 1093 -30.37 -30.02 19.27
N ALA A 1094 -30.99 -30.60 18.25
CA ALA A 1094 -30.89 -32.03 17.96
C ALA A 1094 -29.45 -32.44 17.61
N GLU A 1095 -28.79 -31.70 16.73
CA GLU A 1095 -27.39 -31.92 16.34
C GLU A 1095 -26.46 -31.81 17.56
N LYS A 1096 -26.65 -30.76 18.37
CA LYS A 1096 -25.85 -30.52 19.59
C LYS A 1096 -26.01 -31.64 20.63
N ARG A 1097 -27.23 -32.15 20.82
CA ARG A 1097 -27.52 -33.26 21.74
C ARG A 1097 -26.96 -34.58 21.24
N ALA A 1098 -27.15 -34.88 19.95
CA ALA A 1098 -26.59 -36.08 19.33
C ALA A 1098 -25.05 -36.11 19.42
N ALA A 1099 -24.38 -34.98 19.16
CA ALA A 1099 -22.93 -34.88 19.27
C ALA A 1099 -22.41 -35.08 20.71
N ARG A 1100 -23.15 -34.59 21.72
CA ARG A 1100 -22.81 -34.84 23.14
C ARG A 1100 -22.98 -36.31 23.53
N ALA A 1101 -24.06 -36.95 23.09
CA ALA A 1101 -24.31 -38.38 23.34
C ALA A 1101 -23.22 -39.27 22.71
N ALA A 1102 -22.89 -39.04 21.44
CA ALA A 1102 -21.84 -39.80 20.74
C ALA A 1102 -20.46 -39.72 21.44
N ARG A 1103 -20.13 -38.58 22.05
CA ARG A 1103 -18.88 -38.42 22.83
C ARG A 1103 -18.92 -39.12 24.18
N GLN A 1104 -20.09 -39.30 24.79
CA GLN A 1104 -20.25 -40.07 26.02
C GLN A 1104 -20.13 -41.58 25.75
N ASP A 1105 -20.66 -42.05 24.61
CA ASP A 1105 -20.57 -43.46 24.20
C ASP A 1105 -19.15 -43.86 23.76
N GLY A 1106 -18.39 -42.96 23.10
CA GLY A 1106 -16.99 -43.21 22.72
C GLY A 1106 -15.97 -43.13 23.86
N ARG A 1107 -16.40 -42.83 25.09
CA ARG A 1107 -15.56 -42.85 26.32
C ARG A 1107 -15.85 -44.06 27.23
N ARG A 1108 -16.88 -44.85 26.90
CA ARG A 1108 -17.11 -46.18 27.46
C ARG A 1108 -16.44 -47.22 26.56
#